data_AF-A0A2T3B666-F1
#
_entry.id   AF-A0A2T3B666-F1
#
_cell.length_a   1.000
_cell.length_b   1.000
_cell.length_c   1.000
_cell.angle_alpha   90.00
_cell.angle_beta   90.00
_cell.angle_gamma   90.00
#
_symmetry.space_group_name_H-M   'P 1'
#
loop_
_entity.id
_entity.type
_entity.pdbx_description
1 polymer ?
#
loop_
_entity_poly.entity_id
_entity_poly.type
_entity_poly.pdbx_seq_one_letter_code
_entity_poly.pdbx_strand_id
1 'polypeptide(L)'
;MAQADDKKTKNIAFFHPDLGIGGAERLVIDAAVGLQNRGHKVVIFTSHCDPQHCFDEARDGTLDVRVRGDWLFPASFLSRFSIVCAILRQLHLILSLYFTSELARFGPDAFFVDQLSAGVPLLRLLYPATRILFYCHFPDLLLAQGRSAWWKRAYRVPFDAIEQWSMSFADAVAVNSGFTKGVVGRVWPELAKQKELQIIYPCVSIKETKPEDDKAAAPWGDKKTILSINRFEKKKDIGLAIKAYAGLGKQGREGVRLVIAGGYDNRVVENVVYHKELISLAESLGLKSVTTRTIVTALTIPKDVDVLFLLSVPNTLKDMLLSSSRLLVYTPSNEHFGIVPLEAMLAGLPVLAASTGGPLETVVEGETGFLCPPEEVEKWTTVMDKVLHKMSDEEVRNMGNAGRERVKAEFSNIKMAERLDALIDGMAKVNRKSTAEIYGFSFLAIIAVHRNRRVAASGWLAADRVHNEHPSHCAPHRHAAMLLITLPPPVRMRAARSFILYAMSSSRSPVGKQGGSRYFSQVVGQKDGKYSAVVVGAGPAGVAAVGNLLEQQKAPILWVDDVFQGGRLNKYYRLVPSNTKVKRFVDYAEGISPFRDIIKETPTPNAYSHLKDLDQEATCHIAEAADLCIMLTKALDQSRGVYKQPGQVSAASWSHSKNWSVKIDSQDEKLPGPITVSSDLLVLCTGSSPTSGPLPPSKALEIGLDPALNPPVLAQTIPSSAPTTIGVIGASHSAILVLRNLYNLARTTHPRLRIKWFTRHPLRYAEERDGWIFRDNTGLKGDVAVWARANLEEDRLPTSDVSRFLEKVPTTRERELDVYREHLPACTHVIQAIGFQPNALPVLEREGQKLSVKYNHSTGAFEDEQGKRVKGLYGAGIAWPERVVDPEGNTEFAVGLLKFMNYLKRVVPEWSAN
;
A
#
# COMPACT_ATOMS: atom_id res chain seq x y z
N MET A 1 7.84 41.93 -6.93
CA MET A 1 9.26 41.97 -6.50
C MET A 1 9.28 42.17 -5.00
N ALA A 2 9.50 41.10 -4.23
CA ALA A 2 9.70 41.17 -2.77
C ALA A 2 11.20 41.01 -2.49
N GLN A 3 11.71 41.80 -1.53
CA GLN A 3 13.10 41.81 -1.09
C GLN A 3 13.58 40.39 -0.74
N ALA A 4 14.63 39.94 -1.43
CA ALA A 4 15.37 38.76 -1.02
C ALA A 4 16.20 39.13 0.21
N ASP A 5 15.71 38.79 1.40
CA ASP A 5 16.53 38.72 2.60
C ASP A 5 17.68 37.74 2.31
N ASP A 6 18.92 38.20 2.49
CA ASP A 6 20.15 37.43 2.33
C ASP A 6 20.25 36.38 3.46
N LYS A 7 19.38 35.36 3.41
CA LYS A 7 19.29 34.30 4.41
C LYS A 7 20.43 33.32 4.21
N LYS A 8 21.26 33.18 5.25
CA LYS A 8 22.37 32.22 5.29
C LYS A 8 21.86 30.79 5.07
N THR A 9 22.30 30.16 3.99
CA THR A 9 22.13 28.71 3.74
C THR A 9 22.69 27.92 4.90
N LYS A 10 21.95 26.89 5.34
CA LYS A 10 22.32 26.01 6.46
C LYS A 10 22.29 24.56 5.99
N ASN A 11 23.13 23.74 6.60
CA ASN A 11 23.10 22.29 6.44
C ASN A 11 22.32 21.68 7.60
N ILE A 12 21.19 21.03 7.30
CA ILE A 12 20.27 20.49 8.31
C ILE A 12 20.17 18.98 8.13
N ALA A 13 20.55 18.24 9.17
CA ALA A 13 20.44 16.77 9.16
C ALA A 13 19.23 16.32 9.99
N PHE A 14 18.36 15.55 9.35
CA PHE A 14 17.19 14.96 9.98
C PHE A 14 17.48 13.55 10.47
N PHE A 15 16.94 13.20 11.63
CA PHE A 15 16.99 11.87 12.21
C PHE A 15 15.57 11.40 12.48
N HIS A 16 15.14 10.39 11.74
CA HIS A 16 13.82 9.77 11.89
C HIS A 16 13.96 8.23 11.86
N PRO A 17 13.34 7.47 12.78
CA PRO A 17 13.63 6.05 12.95
C PRO A 17 13.29 5.18 11.72
N ASP A 18 12.13 5.39 11.10
CA ASP A 18 11.63 4.57 9.99
C ASP A 18 10.79 5.43 9.03
N LEU A 19 11.21 5.56 7.77
CA LEU A 19 10.49 6.33 6.76
C LEU A 19 9.53 5.42 5.96
N GLY A 20 8.35 5.20 6.54
CA GLY A 20 7.22 4.52 5.90
C GLY A 20 6.12 5.46 5.40
N ILE A 21 4.86 4.98 5.41
CA ILE A 21 3.66 5.78 5.09
C ILE A 21 2.83 6.01 6.36
N GLY A 22 2.86 7.23 6.87
CA GLY A 22 2.09 7.64 8.04
C GLY A 22 2.09 9.16 8.25
N GLY A 23 1.36 9.61 9.29
CA GLY A 23 1.17 11.04 9.54
C GLY A 23 2.42 11.71 10.12
N ALA A 24 3.23 10.99 10.90
CA ALA A 24 4.48 11.52 11.43
C ALA A 24 5.53 11.61 10.31
N GLU A 25 5.63 10.57 9.49
CA GLU A 25 6.51 10.47 8.34
C GLU A 25 6.18 11.58 7.32
N ARG A 26 4.89 11.84 7.06
CA ARG A 26 4.47 12.94 6.16
C ARG A 26 4.97 14.29 6.66
N LEU A 27 4.85 14.56 7.96
CA LEU A 27 5.32 15.81 8.56
C LEU A 27 6.83 15.98 8.38
N VAL A 28 7.61 14.93 8.64
CA VAL A 28 9.07 14.96 8.49
C VAL A 28 9.46 15.27 7.04
N ILE A 29 8.79 14.64 6.07
CA ILE A 29 8.98 14.91 4.65
C ILE A 29 8.62 16.36 4.31
N ASP A 30 7.46 16.85 4.74
CA ASP A 30 7.03 18.23 4.50
C ASP A 30 7.97 19.27 5.14
N ALA A 31 8.50 18.97 6.33
CA ALA A 31 9.48 19.82 7.02
C ALA A 31 10.82 19.88 6.26
N ALA A 32 11.29 18.73 5.78
CA ALA A 32 12.52 18.63 5.00
C ALA A 32 12.40 19.35 3.66
N VAL A 33 11.32 19.09 2.90
CA VAL A 33 11.03 19.78 1.63
C VAL A 33 10.84 21.28 1.86
N GLY A 34 10.12 21.67 2.92
CA GLY A 34 9.90 23.07 3.27
C GLY A 34 11.20 23.83 3.52
N LEU A 35 12.13 23.25 4.29
CA LEU A 35 13.45 23.86 4.51
C LEU A 35 14.33 23.85 3.26
N GLN A 36 14.27 22.80 2.43
CA GLN A 36 14.98 22.75 1.16
C GLN A 36 14.51 23.86 0.21
N ASN A 37 13.19 24.08 0.11
CA ASN A 37 12.59 25.15 -0.70
C ASN A 37 12.96 26.56 -0.21
N ARG A 38 13.38 26.68 1.06
CA ARG A 38 13.92 27.92 1.64
C ARG A 38 15.42 28.10 1.38
N GLY A 39 16.05 27.21 0.63
CA GLY A 39 17.46 27.29 0.23
C GLY A 39 18.44 26.61 1.18
N HIS A 40 17.96 25.81 2.15
CA HIS A 40 18.82 25.00 3.02
C HIS A 40 19.20 23.67 2.35
N LYS A 41 20.37 23.13 2.71
CA LYS A 41 20.76 21.78 2.32
C LYS A 41 20.24 20.80 3.36
N VAL A 42 19.42 19.85 2.94
CA VAL A 42 18.77 18.88 3.83
C VAL A 42 19.21 17.46 3.49
N VAL A 43 19.47 16.66 4.52
CA VAL A 43 19.69 15.21 4.41
C VAL A 43 18.88 14.51 5.50
N ILE A 44 18.25 13.38 5.16
CA ILE A 44 17.52 12.57 6.13
C ILE A 44 18.28 11.28 6.39
N PHE A 45 18.67 11.07 7.64
CA PHE A 45 19.24 9.83 8.13
C PHE A 45 18.17 9.01 8.83
N THR A 46 17.98 7.76 8.39
CA THR A 46 16.98 6.86 8.94
C THR A 46 17.51 5.46 9.18
N SER A 47 16.89 4.72 10.11
CA SER A 47 17.24 3.31 10.35
C SER A 47 16.59 2.37 9.35
N HIS A 48 15.50 2.75 8.71
CA HIS A 48 14.83 1.94 7.68
C HIS A 48 14.05 2.84 6.72
N CYS A 49 13.99 2.45 5.45
CA CYS A 49 13.13 3.05 4.43
C CYS A 49 12.90 1.99 3.36
N ASP A 50 11.65 1.60 3.14
CA ASP A 50 11.27 0.69 2.06
C ASP A 50 10.89 1.52 0.80
N PRO A 51 11.65 1.43 -0.31
CA PRO A 51 11.33 2.17 -1.54
C PRO A 51 9.96 1.82 -2.14
N GLN A 52 9.37 0.67 -1.81
CA GLN A 52 8.02 0.29 -2.24
C GLN A 52 6.93 0.84 -1.31
N HIS A 53 7.31 1.33 -0.12
CA HIS A 53 6.40 1.77 0.94
C HIS A 53 6.88 3.06 1.64
N CYS A 54 7.19 4.10 0.86
CA CYS A 54 7.53 5.44 1.34
C CYS A 54 6.86 6.52 0.48
N PHE A 55 6.93 7.79 0.92
CA PHE A 55 6.46 8.93 0.12
C PHE A 55 7.35 9.16 -1.10
N ASP A 56 6.77 9.73 -2.16
CA ASP A 56 7.47 9.92 -3.44
C ASP A 56 8.75 10.73 -3.29
N GLU A 57 8.73 11.77 -2.45
CA GLU A 57 9.88 12.65 -2.22
C GLU A 57 11.09 11.93 -1.59
N ALA A 58 10.85 10.82 -0.89
CA ALA A 58 11.90 9.97 -0.32
C ALA A 58 12.47 8.96 -1.31
N ARG A 59 11.82 8.76 -2.47
CA ARG A 59 12.15 7.77 -3.50
C ARG A 59 12.65 8.38 -4.79
N ASP A 60 12.06 9.49 -5.24
CA ASP A 60 12.30 10.09 -6.56
C ASP A 60 13.56 10.97 -6.62
N GLY A 61 14.25 11.13 -5.49
CA GLY A 61 15.45 11.95 -5.36
C GLY A 61 15.19 13.41 -4.96
N THR A 62 13.94 13.79 -4.67
CA THR A 62 13.60 15.13 -4.15
C THR A 62 14.34 15.41 -2.83
N LEU A 63 14.46 14.40 -1.95
CA LEU A 63 15.21 14.46 -0.70
C LEU A 63 16.38 13.48 -0.72
N ASP A 64 17.53 13.89 -0.17
CA ASP A 64 18.68 13.00 0.10
C ASP A 64 18.38 12.14 1.33
N VAL A 65 17.87 10.92 1.11
CA VAL A 65 17.55 9.96 2.17
C VAL A 65 18.63 8.88 2.25
N ARG A 66 19.22 8.71 3.44
CA ARG A 66 20.32 7.77 3.69
C ARG A 66 19.97 6.81 4.82
N VAL A 67 19.81 5.55 4.44
CA VAL A 67 19.54 4.48 5.40
C VAL A 67 20.85 3.99 6.01
N ARG A 68 20.96 4.01 7.34
CA ARG A 68 22.04 3.35 8.09
C ARG A 68 21.48 2.69 9.33
N GLY A 69 22.15 1.64 9.79
CA GLY A 69 21.82 1.05 11.09
C GLY A 69 20.80 -0.09 11.06
N ASP A 70 20.25 -0.44 9.88
CA ASP A 70 19.22 -1.46 9.71
C ASP A 70 19.71 -2.91 9.93
N TRP A 71 21.00 -3.17 9.73
CA TRP A 71 21.52 -4.54 9.65
C TRP A 71 21.76 -5.24 11.00
N LEU A 72 22.16 -4.49 12.04
CA LEU A 72 22.68 -5.09 13.28
C LEU A 72 21.58 -5.46 14.29
N PHE A 73 20.53 -4.65 14.39
CA PHE A 73 19.46 -4.82 15.38
C PHE A 73 18.10 -4.95 14.68
N PRO A 74 17.30 -6.00 14.96
CA PRO A 74 15.98 -6.18 14.34
C PRO A 74 14.97 -5.16 14.88
N ALA A 75 13.83 -4.98 14.19
CA ALA A 75 12.76 -4.07 14.64
C ALA A 75 12.06 -4.52 15.94
N SER A 76 12.04 -5.83 16.21
CA SER A 76 11.60 -6.41 17.49
C SER A 76 12.18 -7.82 17.65
N PHE A 77 12.16 -8.34 18.87
CA PHE A 77 12.53 -9.73 19.14
C PHE A 77 11.28 -10.54 19.52
N LEU A 78 10.88 -11.51 18.69
CA LEU A 78 9.64 -12.29 18.85
C LEU A 78 8.39 -11.40 19.03
N SER A 79 8.30 -10.28 18.29
CA SER A 79 7.24 -9.27 18.45
C SER A 79 7.18 -8.61 19.84
N ARG A 80 8.29 -8.64 20.60
CA ARG A 80 8.46 -8.00 21.91
C ARG A 80 9.68 -7.06 21.89
N PHE A 81 9.81 -6.22 22.92
CA PHE A 81 10.95 -5.30 23.12
C PHE A 81 11.18 -4.29 21.99
N SER A 82 10.12 -3.91 21.25
CA SER A 82 10.21 -2.99 20.12
C SER A 82 10.90 -1.65 20.48
N ILE A 83 10.58 -1.07 21.64
CA ILE A 83 11.22 0.19 22.09
C ILE A 83 12.73 0.05 22.31
N VAL A 84 13.20 -1.08 22.85
CA VAL A 84 14.62 -1.35 23.04
C VAL A 84 15.32 -1.48 21.69
N CYS A 85 14.74 -2.26 20.79
CA CYS A 85 15.21 -2.41 19.42
C CYS A 85 15.29 -1.06 18.68
N ALA A 86 14.27 -0.23 18.80
CA ALA A 86 14.21 1.09 18.17
C ALA A 86 15.33 2.02 18.71
N ILE A 87 15.55 2.05 20.04
CA ILE A 87 16.64 2.80 20.66
C ILE A 87 18.00 2.28 20.17
N LEU A 88 18.23 0.97 20.18
CA LEU A 88 19.50 0.38 19.73
C LEU A 88 19.79 0.67 18.26
N ARG A 89 18.77 0.64 17.40
CA ARG A 89 18.89 1.00 15.98
C ARG A 89 19.26 2.47 15.80
N GLN A 90 18.62 3.38 16.53
CA GLN A 90 18.95 4.81 16.48
C GLN A 90 20.39 5.08 16.97
N LEU A 91 20.82 4.43 18.06
CA LEU A 91 22.20 4.56 18.55
C LEU A 91 23.21 4.00 17.54
N HIS A 92 22.91 2.86 16.92
CA HIS A 92 23.73 2.26 15.87
C HIS A 92 23.84 3.17 14.64
N LEU A 93 22.73 3.78 14.20
CA LEU A 93 22.69 4.81 13.17
C LEU A 93 23.67 5.96 13.50
N ILE A 94 23.55 6.57 14.69
CA ILE A 94 24.41 7.69 15.11
C ILE A 94 25.89 7.29 15.14
N LEU A 95 26.20 6.13 15.74
CA LEU A 95 27.58 5.63 15.82
C LEU A 95 28.16 5.33 14.43
N SER A 96 27.37 4.74 13.53
CA SER A 96 27.81 4.46 12.15
C SER A 96 28.18 5.74 11.40
N LEU A 97 27.41 6.82 11.57
CA LEU A 97 27.68 8.12 10.97
C LEU A 97 28.92 8.79 11.55
N TYR A 98 29.18 8.59 12.84
CA TYR A 98 30.40 9.07 13.50
C TYR A 98 31.64 8.35 12.98
N PHE A 99 31.64 7.00 12.96
CA PHE A 99 32.80 6.21 12.53
C PHE A 99 33.11 6.32 11.03
N THR A 100 32.08 6.55 10.19
CA THR A 100 32.27 6.81 8.75
C THR A 100 32.61 8.27 8.44
N SER A 101 32.56 9.15 9.43
CA SER A 101 32.70 10.61 9.29
C SER A 101 31.70 11.23 8.31
N GLU A 102 30.62 10.54 7.96
CA GLU A 102 29.63 10.98 6.97
C GLU A 102 28.94 12.26 7.42
N LEU A 103 28.50 12.30 8.68
CA LEU A 103 27.85 13.46 9.27
C LEU A 103 28.82 14.64 9.46
N ALA A 104 30.09 14.37 9.77
CA ALA A 104 31.12 15.40 9.86
C ALA A 104 31.43 16.04 8.50
N ARG A 105 31.46 15.24 7.42
CA ARG A 105 31.64 15.72 6.04
C ARG A 105 30.46 16.55 5.54
N PHE A 106 29.25 16.22 5.98
CA PHE A 106 28.06 17.02 5.68
C PHE A 106 28.11 18.41 6.33
N GLY A 107 28.77 18.53 7.49
CA GLY A 107 28.94 19.80 8.20
C GLY A 107 27.62 20.44 8.64
N PRO A 108 26.81 19.77 9.48
CA PRO A 108 25.48 20.23 9.89
C PRO A 108 25.53 21.40 10.87
N ASP A 109 24.77 22.46 10.56
CA ASP A 109 24.51 23.59 11.46
C ASP A 109 23.47 23.22 12.54
N ALA A 110 22.50 22.38 12.16
CA ALA A 110 21.45 21.91 13.04
C ALA A 110 21.03 20.46 12.77
N PHE A 111 20.54 19.80 13.82
CA PHE A 111 19.86 18.51 13.79
C PHE A 111 18.37 18.69 14.03
N PHE A 112 17.56 18.03 13.21
CA PHE A 112 16.14 17.82 13.47
C PHE A 112 15.97 16.35 13.89
N VAL A 113 15.52 16.10 15.12
CA VAL A 113 15.36 14.74 15.66
C VAL A 113 13.88 14.52 15.99
N ASP A 114 13.32 13.40 15.55
CA ASP A 114 11.90 13.08 15.71
C ASP A 114 11.67 11.65 16.24
N GLN A 115 10.47 11.45 16.84
CA GLN A 115 9.93 10.24 17.47
C GLN A 115 10.72 9.66 18.65
N LEU A 116 12.04 9.50 18.54
CA LEU A 116 12.89 8.86 19.55
C LEU A 116 13.94 9.84 20.08
N SER A 117 13.81 10.25 21.34
CA SER A 117 14.73 11.19 21.98
C SER A 117 16.02 10.53 22.50
N ALA A 118 16.06 9.19 22.62
CA ALA A 118 17.14 8.47 23.27
C ALA A 118 18.53 8.72 22.66
N GLY A 119 18.61 9.02 21.35
CA GLY A 119 19.85 9.38 20.67
C GLY A 119 20.35 10.82 20.90
N VAL A 120 19.51 11.72 21.43
CA VAL A 120 19.83 13.15 21.57
C VAL A 120 21.06 13.42 22.46
N PRO A 121 21.24 12.77 23.64
CA PRO A 121 22.43 12.94 24.45
C PRO A 121 23.71 12.49 23.73
N LEU A 122 23.64 11.42 22.93
CA LEU A 122 24.78 10.93 22.16
C LEU A 122 25.16 11.92 21.04
N LEU A 123 24.17 12.47 20.33
CA LEU A 123 24.40 13.53 19.34
C LEU A 123 25.06 14.76 19.99
N ARG A 124 24.58 15.17 21.18
CA ARG A 124 25.19 16.28 21.94
C ARG A 124 26.64 16.00 22.33
N LEU A 125 26.95 14.76 22.72
CA LEU A 125 28.31 14.36 23.11
C LEU A 125 29.27 14.35 21.93
N LEU A 126 28.85 13.79 20.79
CA LEU A 126 29.69 13.63 19.60
C LEU A 126 29.82 14.93 18.78
N TYR A 127 28.79 15.77 18.79
CA TYR A 127 28.71 17.02 18.03
C TYR A 127 28.32 18.21 18.94
N PRO A 128 29.20 18.61 19.88
CA PRO A 128 28.86 19.59 20.93
C PRO A 128 28.55 21.00 20.39
N ALA A 129 29.03 21.32 19.18
CA ALA A 129 28.85 22.62 18.54
C ALA A 129 27.52 22.75 17.76
N THR A 130 26.92 21.64 17.33
CA THR A 130 25.73 21.60 16.48
C THR A 130 24.46 21.82 17.32
N ARG A 131 23.48 22.55 16.77
CA ARG A 131 22.19 22.80 17.45
C ARG A 131 21.23 21.63 17.24
N ILE A 132 20.40 21.32 18.22
CA ILE A 132 19.48 20.18 18.18
C ILE A 132 18.05 20.65 18.44
N LEU A 133 17.20 20.48 17.44
CA LEU A 133 15.75 20.60 17.58
C LEU A 133 15.18 19.19 17.75
N PHE A 134 14.40 18.97 18.81
CA PHE A 134 13.61 17.76 18.95
C PHE A 134 12.14 18.06 18.63
N TYR A 135 11.55 17.32 17.70
CA TYR A 135 10.14 17.42 17.34
C TYR A 135 9.37 16.28 18.03
N CYS A 136 8.39 16.63 18.86
CA CYS A 136 7.58 15.69 19.60
C CYS A 136 6.14 15.69 19.06
N HIS A 137 5.78 14.65 18.29
CA HIS A 137 4.42 14.45 17.80
C HIS A 137 3.42 14.15 18.92
N PHE A 138 3.82 13.27 19.84
CA PHE A 138 3.09 12.88 21.04
C PHE A 138 4.03 12.07 21.96
N PRO A 139 3.86 12.11 23.29
CA PRO A 139 4.70 11.32 24.20
C PRO A 139 4.62 9.80 23.93
N ASP A 140 5.77 9.14 23.73
CA ASP A 140 5.82 7.68 23.51
C ASP A 140 5.28 6.91 24.72
N LEU A 141 5.46 7.46 25.93
CA LEU A 141 4.78 7.05 27.16
C LEU A 141 3.30 6.69 26.93
N LEU A 142 2.56 7.53 26.20
CA LEU A 142 1.12 7.41 26.04
C LEU A 142 0.72 6.59 24.81
N LEU A 143 1.66 6.32 23.89
CA LEU A 143 1.44 5.49 22.70
C LEU A 143 1.55 3.99 22.99
N ALA A 144 2.17 3.61 24.13
CA ALA A 144 2.35 2.23 24.51
C ALA A 144 1.02 1.49 24.79
N GLN A 145 0.67 0.51 23.97
CA GLN A 145 -0.55 -0.29 24.12
C GLN A 145 -0.50 -1.23 25.35
N GLY A 146 -1.65 -1.43 26.01
CA GLY A 146 -1.81 -2.42 27.07
C GLY A 146 -1.20 -2.03 28.42
N ARG A 147 -1.03 -0.72 28.69
CA ARG A 147 -0.66 -0.20 30.01
C ARG A 147 -1.69 -0.49 31.10
N SER A 148 -2.84 -1.11 30.81
CA SER A 148 -3.76 -1.60 31.84
C SER A 148 -3.09 -2.61 32.79
N ALA A 149 -2.15 -3.42 32.30
CA ALA A 149 -1.40 -4.38 33.12
C ALA A 149 -0.21 -3.75 33.85
N TRP A 150 -0.05 -4.03 35.15
CA TRP A 150 0.97 -3.42 36.01
C TRP A 150 2.41 -3.75 35.58
N TRP A 151 2.69 -4.97 35.12
CA TRP A 151 4.04 -5.37 34.69
C TRP A 151 4.49 -4.66 33.40
N LYS A 152 3.56 -4.36 32.49
CA LYS A 152 3.85 -3.55 31.30
C LYS A 152 4.15 -2.09 31.67
N ARG A 153 3.46 -1.55 32.68
CA ARG A 153 3.80 -0.23 33.25
C ARG A 153 5.21 -0.25 33.85
N ALA A 154 5.53 -1.24 34.69
CA ALA A 154 6.84 -1.38 35.31
C ALA A 154 7.99 -1.51 34.28
N TYR A 155 7.77 -2.26 33.20
CA TYR A 155 8.73 -2.37 32.08
C TYR A 155 8.98 -1.02 31.38
N ARG A 156 7.98 -0.14 31.30
CA ARG A 156 8.08 1.16 30.62
C ARG A 156 8.75 2.25 31.47
N VAL A 157 8.65 2.20 32.81
CA VAL A 157 9.24 3.19 33.74
C VAL A 157 10.66 3.66 33.37
N PRO A 158 11.65 2.77 33.11
CA PRO A 158 13.00 3.21 32.77
C PRO A 158 13.06 3.96 31.43
N PHE A 159 12.27 3.54 30.43
CA PHE A 159 12.25 4.18 29.11
C PHE A 159 11.54 5.53 29.15
N ASP A 160 10.46 5.64 29.93
CA ASP A 160 9.73 6.89 30.13
C ASP A 160 10.62 7.94 30.82
N ALA A 161 11.45 7.51 31.79
CA ALA A 161 12.46 8.37 32.42
C ALA A 161 13.59 8.77 31.46
N ILE A 162 14.03 7.84 30.60
CA ILE A 162 15.01 8.12 29.54
C ILE A 162 14.44 9.13 28.54
N GLU A 163 13.18 9.01 28.14
CA GLU A 163 12.52 9.89 27.17
C GLU A 163 12.59 11.35 27.62
N GLN A 164 12.12 11.64 28.84
CA GLN A 164 12.17 12.99 29.42
C GLN A 164 13.61 13.51 29.55
N TRP A 165 14.50 12.70 30.13
CA TRP A 165 15.88 13.09 30.40
C TRP A 165 16.62 13.38 29.09
N SER A 166 16.49 12.52 28.10
CA SER A 166 17.17 12.64 26.81
C SER A 166 16.65 13.83 26.00
N MET A 167 15.34 14.10 26.02
CA MET A 167 14.74 15.26 25.35
C MET A 167 15.27 16.59 25.92
N SER A 168 15.63 16.64 27.21
CA SER A 168 16.18 17.85 27.84
C SER A 168 17.52 18.33 27.26
N PHE A 169 18.20 17.52 26.45
CA PHE A 169 19.46 17.89 25.78
C PHE A 169 19.27 18.61 24.43
N ALA A 170 18.04 18.64 23.90
CA ALA A 170 17.69 19.44 22.73
C ALA A 170 17.80 20.93 23.05
N ASP A 171 18.28 21.76 22.13
CA ASP A 171 18.29 23.23 22.28
C ASP A 171 16.86 23.77 22.27
N ALA A 172 16.01 23.23 21.40
CA ALA A 172 14.58 23.54 21.33
C ALA A 172 13.74 22.25 21.24
N VAL A 173 12.51 22.31 21.76
CA VAL A 173 11.51 21.24 21.64
C VAL A 173 10.29 21.81 20.93
N ALA A 174 9.96 21.25 19.78
CA ALA A 174 8.75 21.57 19.03
C ALA A 174 7.67 20.51 19.26
N VAL A 175 6.42 20.93 19.26
CA VAL A 175 5.24 20.06 19.31
C VAL A 175 4.27 20.42 18.18
N ASN A 176 3.46 19.47 17.76
CA ASN A 176 2.53 19.63 16.63
C ASN A 176 1.28 20.46 16.95
N SER A 177 0.95 20.66 18.21
CA SER A 177 -0.26 21.36 18.64
C SER A 177 -0.14 21.84 20.09
N GLY A 178 -0.96 22.82 20.46
CA GLY A 178 -1.20 23.26 21.83
C GLY A 178 -1.80 22.15 22.70
N PHE A 179 -2.64 21.28 22.13
CA PHE A 179 -3.09 20.06 22.81
C PHE A 179 -1.89 19.19 23.22
N THR A 180 -1.00 18.87 22.28
CA THR A 180 0.21 18.10 22.58
C THR A 180 1.12 18.84 23.54
N LYS A 181 1.26 20.17 23.43
CA LYS A 181 1.98 21.00 24.41
C LYS A 181 1.45 20.79 25.83
N GLY A 182 0.13 20.81 26.00
CA GLY A 182 -0.53 20.57 27.29
C GLY A 182 -0.33 19.14 27.80
N VAL A 183 -0.37 18.14 26.92
CA VAL A 183 -0.10 16.74 27.27
C VAL A 183 1.35 16.57 27.73
N VAL A 184 2.31 17.07 26.97
CA VAL A 184 3.75 17.06 27.30
C VAL A 184 3.99 17.78 28.63
N GLY A 185 3.34 18.91 28.89
CA GLY A 185 3.46 19.64 30.16
C GLY A 185 2.92 18.87 31.37
N ARG A 186 1.85 18.08 31.21
CA ARG A 186 1.33 17.20 32.27
C ARG A 186 2.19 15.96 32.49
N VAL A 187 2.71 15.38 31.41
CA VAL A 187 3.52 14.16 31.43
C VAL A 187 4.93 14.43 31.95
N TRP A 188 5.55 15.53 31.53
CA TRP A 188 6.92 15.92 31.88
C TRP A 188 6.97 17.37 32.39
N PRO A 189 6.42 17.65 33.59
CA PRO A 189 6.35 19.01 34.13
C PRO A 189 7.72 19.65 34.30
N GLU A 190 8.75 18.85 34.62
CA GLU A 190 10.10 19.35 34.79
C GLU A 190 10.74 19.76 33.45
N LEU A 191 10.43 19.07 32.36
CA LEU A 191 10.88 19.48 31.03
C LEU A 191 10.22 20.80 30.63
N ALA A 192 8.91 20.93 30.87
CA ALA A 192 8.15 22.15 30.55
C ALA A 192 8.56 23.37 31.39
N LYS A 193 9.09 23.17 32.61
CA LYS A 193 9.70 24.25 33.42
C LYS A 193 11.06 24.68 32.88
N GLN A 194 11.85 23.73 32.39
CA GLN A 194 13.21 23.98 31.92
C GLN A 194 13.27 24.52 30.49
N LYS A 195 12.28 24.18 29.66
CA LYS A 195 12.25 24.52 28.24
C LYS A 195 10.88 24.99 27.80
N GLU A 196 10.87 26.11 27.09
CA GLU A 196 9.68 26.58 26.41
C GLU A 196 9.37 25.68 25.20
N LEU A 197 8.23 25.00 25.25
CA LEU A 197 7.75 24.15 24.15
C LEU A 197 7.16 25.04 23.04
N GLN A 198 7.72 24.94 21.84
CA GLN A 198 7.31 25.73 20.68
C GLN A 198 6.30 24.94 19.84
N ILE A 199 5.27 25.61 19.32
CA ILE A 199 4.26 24.95 18.49
C ILE A 199 4.63 25.14 17.03
N ILE A 200 4.84 24.02 16.33
CA ILE A 200 5.08 23.97 14.89
C ILE A 200 4.00 23.09 14.29
N TYR A 201 2.93 23.70 13.79
CA TYR A 201 1.81 22.97 13.24
C TYR A 201 2.23 22.13 12.02
N PRO A 202 1.72 20.90 11.90
CA PRO A 202 1.71 20.16 10.64
C PRO A 202 1.06 20.99 9.53
N CYS A 203 1.46 20.75 8.29
CA CYS A 203 0.94 21.48 7.15
C CYS A 203 0.12 20.62 6.19
N VAL A 204 -0.56 21.30 5.27
CA VAL A 204 -1.10 20.71 4.06
C VAL A 204 -0.51 21.45 2.84
N SER A 205 -0.21 20.70 1.79
CA SER A 205 0.34 21.27 0.55
C SER A 205 -0.72 22.09 -0.18
N ILE A 206 -0.45 23.37 -0.38
CA ILE A 206 -1.29 24.23 -1.22
C ILE A 206 -1.00 23.87 -2.67
N LYS A 207 -1.94 23.19 -3.33
CA LYS A 207 -1.95 23.07 -4.79
C LYS A 207 -2.63 24.31 -5.36
N GLU A 208 -2.15 24.84 -6.49
CA GLU A 208 -2.83 25.92 -7.19
C GLU A 208 -4.28 25.51 -7.47
N THR A 209 -5.22 26.30 -6.97
CA THR A 209 -6.65 26.00 -7.08
C THR A 209 -7.12 26.39 -8.48
N LYS A 210 -7.84 25.49 -9.13
CA LYS A 210 -8.56 25.82 -10.36
C LYS A 210 -9.65 26.87 -10.06
N PRO A 211 -10.02 27.74 -11.01
CA PRO A 211 -11.08 28.76 -10.84
C PRO A 211 -12.39 28.15 -10.31
N GLU A 212 -13.23 28.95 -9.64
CA GLU A 212 -14.49 28.51 -9.02
C GLU A 212 -15.48 27.85 -10.00
N ASP A 213 -15.38 28.18 -11.29
CA ASP A 213 -16.19 27.60 -12.38
C ASP A 213 -15.81 26.15 -12.73
N ASP A 214 -14.72 25.63 -12.17
CA ASP A 214 -14.13 24.31 -12.47
C ASP A 214 -14.30 23.30 -11.31
N LYS A 215 -15.29 23.52 -10.42
CA LYS A 215 -15.66 22.53 -9.38
C LYS A 215 -16.07 21.23 -10.07
N ALA A 216 -15.42 20.12 -9.69
CA ALA A 216 -15.80 18.80 -10.12
C ALA A 216 -17.29 18.58 -9.83
N ALA A 217 -18.06 18.16 -10.83
CA ALA A 217 -19.48 17.90 -10.68
C ALA A 217 -19.71 16.99 -9.47
N ALA A 218 -20.67 17.36 -8.62
CA ALA A 218 -21.00 16.56 -7.44
C ALA A 218 -21.31 15.12 -7.88
N PRO A 219 -20.72 14.10 -7.23
CA PRO A 219 -20.80 12.70 -7.68
C PRO A 219 -22.24 12.21 -7.83
N TRP A 220 -23.10 12.73 -6.96
CA TRP A 220 -24.52 12.45 -6.87
C TRP A 220 -25.29 13.76 -6.97
N GLY A 221 -25.16 14.49 -8.08
CA GLY A 221 -25.62 15.88 -8.29
C GLY A 221 -27.07 16.23 -7.93
N ASP A 222 -27.86 15.28 -7.46
CA ASP A 222 -29.20 15.41 -6.88
C ASP A 222 -29.25 15.41 -5.33
N LYS A 223 -28.12 15.20 -4.63
CA LYS A 223 -28.07 15.15 -3.16
C LYS A 223 -26.96 16.02 -2.54
N LYS A 224 -27.28 16.64 -1.40
CA LYS A 224 -26.27 17.24 -0.50
C LYS A 224 -25.50 16.11 0.19
N THR A 225 -24.18 16.22 0.23
CA THR A 225 -23.31 15.20 0.84
C THR A 225 -22.70 15.71 2.15
N ILE A 226 -22.84 14.90 3.21
CA ILE A 226 -22.04 14.99 4.43
C ILE A 226 -20.90 13.98 4.32
N LEU A 227 -19.68 14.40 4.59
CA LEU A 227 -18.48 13.57 4.42
C LEU A 227 -17.79 13.32 5.76
N SER A 228 -17.45 12.08 6.05
CA SER A 228 -16.54 11.69 7.14
C SER A 228 -15.34 10.96 6.53
N ILE A 229 -14.12 11.46 6.77
CA ILE A 229 -12.88 10.83 6.30
C ILE A 229 -12.02 10.41 7.49
N ASN A 230 -11.94 9.11 7.76
CA ASN A 230 -11.18 8.53 8.88
C ASN A 230 -10.69 7.12 8.55
N ARG A 231 -9.61 6.65 9.20
CA ARG A 231 -9.31 5.21 9.19
C ARG A 231 -10.41 4.45 9.93
N PHE A 232 -10.71 3.23 9.50
CA PHE A 232 -11.71 2.35 10.14
C PHE A 232 -11.18 1.77 11.47
N GLU A 233 -10.82 2.63 12.41
CA GLU A 233 -10.30 2.29 13.74
C GLU A 233 -11.29 2.75 14.82
N LYS A 234 -11.50 1.95 15.88
CA LYS A 234 -12.56 2.25 16.88
C LYS A 234 -12.37 3.60 17.56
N LYS A 235 -11.11 3.98 17.81
CA LYS A 235 -10.75 5.27 18.44
C LYS A 235 -11.15 6.50 17.62
N LYS A 236 -11.51 6.36 16.34
CA LYS A 236 -11.95 7.46 15.47
C LYS A 236 -13.44 7.77 15.62
N ASP A 237 -14.18 6.91 16.32
CA ASP A 237 -15.61 7.05 16.60
C ASP A 237 -16.48 7.47 15.41
N ILE A 238 -16.31 6.78 14.28
CA ILE A 238 -17.11 7.01 13.07
C ILE A 238 -18.61 6.83 13.35
N GLY A 239 -18.95 6.01 14.35
CA GLY A 239 -20.33 5.78 14.79
C GLY A 239 -21.05 7.06 15.24
N LEU A 240 -20.34 8.04 15.79
CA LEU A 240 -20.90 9.34 16.14
C LEU A 240 -21.50 10.06 14.93
N ALA A 241 -20.84 10.02 13.77
CA ALA A 241 -21.36 10.62 12.54
C ALA A 241 -22.66 9.93 12.08
N ILE A 242 -22.72 8.60 12.18
CA ILE A 242 -23.92 7.81 11.83
C ILE A 242 -25.08 8.14 12.76
N LYS A 243 -24.84 8.17 14.08
CA LYS A 243 -25.87 8.50 15.08
C LYS A 243 -26.40 9.91 14.89
N ALA A 244 -25.50 10.89 14.71
CA ALA A 244 -25.88 12.27 14.50
C ALA A 244 -26.69 12.46 13.20
N TYR A 245 -26.29 11.76 12.13
CA TYR A 245 -27.03 11.75 10.86
C TYR A 245 -28.42 11.09 11.00
N ALA A 246 -28.54 10.00 11.75
CA ALA A 246 -29.83 9.39 12.05
C ALA A 246 -30.76 10.35 12.83
N GLY A 247 -30.19 11.16 13.73
CA GLY A 247 -30.90 12.16 14.52
C GLY A 247 -31.61 13.25 13.71
N LEU A 248 -31.25 13.45 12.44
CA LEU A 248 -31.95 14.38 11.52
C LEU A 248 -33.39 13.95 11.23
N GLY A 249 -33.76 12.71 11.55
CA GLY A 249 -35.05 12.13 11.21
C GLY A 249 -35.16 11.84 9.71
N LYS A 250 -36.33 11.35 9.26
CA LYS A 250 -36.53 10.99 7.85
C LYS A 250 -36.63 12.22 6.94
N GLN A 251 -37.31 13.27 7.41
CA GLN A 251 -37.47 14.53 6.66
C GLN A 251 -36.14 15.28 6.52
N GLY A 252 -35.35 15.39 7.60
CA GLY A 252 -34.04 16.05 7.53
C GLY A 252 -32.97 15.28 6.74
N ARG A 253 -33.22 14.02 6.37
CA ARG A 253 -32.33 13.24 5.49
C ARG A 253 -32.76 13.26 4.02
N GLU A 254 -33.90 13.87 3.70
CA GLU A 254 -34.39 13.93 2.34
C GLU A 254 -33.43 14.75 1.45
N GLY A 255 -32.98 14.15 0.34
CA GLY A 255 -31.97 14.78 -0.51
C GLY A 255 -30.57 14.86 0.10
N VAL A 256 -30.30 14.17 1.22
CA VAL A 256 -28.99 14.13 1.86
C VAL A 256 -28.40 12.71 1.83
N ARG A 257 -27.07 12.62 1.83
CA ARG A 257 -26.33 11.37 1.98
C ARG A 257 -25.15 11.55 2.90
N LEU A 258 -24.94 10.58 3.80
CA LEU A 258 -23.71 10.47 4.59
C LEU A 258 -22.71 9.57 3.85
N VAL A 259 -21.52 10.08 3.57
CA VAL A 259 -20.42 9.34 2.96
C VAL A 259 -19.32 9.15 3.99
N ILE A 260 -18.97 7.89 4.25
CA ILE A 260 -17.92 7.48 5.19
C ILE A 260 -16.78 6.90 4.37
N ALA A 261 -15.72 7.67 4.18
CA ALA A 261 -14.55 7.28 3.41
C ALA A 261 -13.34 7.07 4.33
N GLY A 262 -12.46 6.12 4.00
CA GLY A 262 -11.41 5.81 4.96
C GLY A 262 -10.37 4.80 4.53
N GLY A 263 -9.19 4.90 5.13
CA GLY A 263 -8.17 3.85 5.02
C GLY A 263 -8.68 2.55 5.63
N TYR A 264 -8.64 1.48 4.84
CA TYR A 264 -9.16 0.17 5.20
C TYR A 264 -8.23 -0.93 4.68
N ASP A 265 -7.77 -1.82 5.56
CA ASP A 265 -6.91 -2.94 5.22
C ASP A 265 -7.53 -4.24 5.71
N ASN A 266 -7.84 -5.16 4.77
CA ASN A 266 -8.41 -6.49 5.06
C ASN A 266 -7.51 -7.36 5.95
N ARG A 267 -6.21 -7.05 6.01
CA ARG A 267 -5.23 -7.77 6.85
C ARG A 267 -5.29 -7.32 8.31
N VAL A 268 -5.91 -6.18 8.59
CA VAL A 268 -6.04 -5.62 9.93
C VAL A 268 -7.43 -5.96 10.47
N VAL A 269 -7.47 -6.90 11.41
CA VAL A 269 -8.72 -7.43 12.00
C VAL A 269 -9.61 -6.31 12.55
N GLU A 270 -9.03 -5.28 13.18
CA GLU A 270 -9.79 -4.14 13.71
C GLU A 270 -10.59 -3.42 12.62
N ASN A 271 -10.00 -3.15 11.44
CA ASN A 271 -10.70 -2.47 10.34
C ASN A 271 -11.93 -3.24 9.88
N VAL A 272 -11.77 -4.56 9.70
CA VAL A 272 -12.84 -5.45 9.20
C VAL A 272 -13.98 -5.51 10.22
N VAL A 273 -13.65 -5.73 11.49
CA VAL A 273 -14.63 -5.84 12.58
C VAL A 273 -15.36 -4.51 12.77
N TYR A 274 -14.65 -3.39 12.84
CA TYR A 274 -15.27 -2.10 13.09
C TYR A 274 -16.16 -1.65 11.93
N HIS A 275 -15.78 -1.90 10.67
CA HIS A 275 -16.65 -1.65 9.53
C HIS A 275 -17.96 -2.43 9.60
N LYS A 276 -17.93 -3.72 9.99
CA LYS A 276 -19.15 -4.51 10.22
C LYS A 276 -20.01 -3.93 11.34
N GLU A 277 -19.39 -3.52 12.45
CA GLU A 277 -20.09 -2.85 13.57
C GLU A 277 -20.78 -1.56 13.12
N LEU A 278 -20.16 -0.78 12.23
CA LEU A 278 -20.74 0.46 11.69
C LEU A 278 -21.93 0.20 10.75
N ILE A 279 -21.89 -0.87 9.94
CA ILE A 279 -23.04 -1.30 9.12
C ILE A 279 -24.20 -1.70 10.03
N SER A 280 -23.95 -2.57 11.03
CA SER A 280 -24.99 -2.98 11.97
C SER A 280 -25.55 -1.81 12.77
N LEU A 281 -24.72 -0.82 13.12
CA LEU A 281 -25.18 0.42 13.73
C LEU A 281 -26.12 1.19 12.80
N ALA A 282 -25.76 1.39 11.53
CA ALA A 282 -26.61 2.06 10.56
C ALA A 282 -27.97 1.35 10.39
N GLU A 283 -27.95 0.02 10.27
CA GLU A 283 -29.15 -0.82 10.17
C GLU A 283 -30.03 -0.71 11.42
N SER A 284 -29.43 -0.75 12.62
CA SER A 284 -30.16 -0.61 13.89
C SER A 284 -30.86 0.75 14.05
N LEU A 285 -30.37 1.77 13.34
CA LEU A 285 -30.94 3.11 13.30
C LEU A 285 -31.91 3.30 12.12
N GLY A 286 -32.23 2.23 11.37
CA GLY A 286 -33.14 2.26 10.23
C GLY A 286 -32.57 3.00 9.01
N LEU A 287 -31.24 3.06 8.87
CA LEU A 287 -30.57 3.68 7.73
C LEU A 287 -30.20 2.63 6.68
N LYS A 288 -30.51 2.89 5.41
CA LYS A 288 -30.05 2.04 4.31
C LYS A 288 -28.58 2.33 4.04
N SER A 289 -27.72 1.33 4.23
CA SER A 289 -26.29 1.47 3.99
C SER A 289 -25.77 0.57 2.86
N VAL A 290 -24.74 1.05 2.14
CA VAL A 290 -24.05 0.28 1.11
C VAL A 290 -22.55 0.50 1.25
N THR A 291 -21.78 -0.57 1.07
CA THR A 291 -20.31 -0.51 1.00
C THR A 291 -19.84 -0.65 -0.43
N THR A 292 -18.98 0.27 -0.86
CA THR A 292 -18.32 0.20 -2.16
C THR A 292 -16.80 0.33 -2.02
N ARG A 293 -16.08 -0.28 -2.96
CA ARG A 293 -14.61 -0.28 -3.00
C ARG A 293 -14.05 0.56 -4.16
N THR A 294 -14.92 1.06 -5.06
CA THR A 294 -14.50 1.82 -6.23
C THR A 294 -15.38 3.03 -6.51
N ILE A 295 -14.77 4.06 -7.11
CA ILE A 295 -15.46 5.28 -7.55
C ILE A 295 -16.65 4.94 -8.47
N VAL A 296 -16.48 3.98 -9.37
CA VAL A 296 -17.50 3.63 -10.36
C VAL A 296 -18.74 3.04 -9.69
N THR A 297 -18.58 2.11 -8.76
CA THR A 297 -19.71 1.53 -8.00
C THR A 297 -20.33 2.57 -7.06
N ALA A 298 -19.52 3.45 -6.49
CA ALA A 298 -20.00 4.57 -5.67
C ALA A 298 -20.93 5.52 -6.44
N LEU A 299 -20.64 5.78 -7.72
CA LEU A 299 -21.42 6.67 -8.58
C LEU A 299 -22.73 6.05 -9.11
N THR A 300 -22.89 4.74 -9.04
CA THR A 300 -24.08 4.02 -9.54
C THR A 300 -25.06 3.58 -8.45
N ILE A 301 -24.85 4.02 -7.22
CA ILE A 301 -25.66 3.59 -6.07
C ILE A 301 -27.10 4.13 -6.17
N PRO A 302 -28.11 3.30 -5.83
CA PRO A 302 -29.49 3.73 -5.74
C PRO A 302 -29.67 5.02 -4.93
N LYS A 303 -30.64 5.84 -5.33
CA LYS A 303 -30.91 7.13 -4.71
C LYS A 303 -31.41 7.01 -3.27
N ASP A 304 -32.00 5.88 -2.89
CA ASP A 304 -32.57 5.64 -1.57
C ASP A 304 -31.54 5.22 -0.50
N VAL A 305 -30.26 5.11 -0.86
CA VAL A 305 -29.17 4.84 0.11
C VAL A 305 -28.85 6.08 0.94
N ASP A 306 -28.90 5.90 2.25
CA ASP A 306 -28.65 6.89 3.30
C ASP A 306 -27.16 7.04 3.63
N VAL A 307 -26.47 5.90 3.84
CA VAL A 307 -25.07 5.85 4.26
C VAL A 307 -24.24 5.08 3.24
N LEU A 308 -23.16 5.70 2.76
CA LEU A 308 -22.23 5.11 1.82
C LEU A 308 -20.87 4.90 2.47
N PHE A 309 -20.44 3.66 2.61
CA PHE A 309 -19.08 3.32 3.02
C PHE A 309 -18.15 3.19 1.81
N LEU A 310 -17.03 3.93 1.80
CA LEU A 310 -15.98 3.90 0.79
C LEU A 310 -14.68 3.41 1.40
N LEU A 311 -14.31 2.17 1.09
CA LEU A 311 -13.13 1.52 1.63
C LEU A 311 -11.90 1.83 0.77
N SER A 312 -10.90 2.48 1.36
CA SER A 312 -9.62 2.85 0.74
C SER A 312 -9.78 3.66 -0.54
N VAL A 313 -10.11 4.95 -0.38
CA VAL A 313 -10.34 5.87 -1.50
C VAL A 313 -9.02 6.37 -2.12
N PRO A 314 -8.88 6.37 -3.46
CA PRO A 314 -7.78 7.07 -4.13
C PRO A 314 -7.79 8.57 -3.82
N ASN A 315 -6.63 9.23 -3.85
CA ASN A 315 -6.51 10.67 -3.59
C ASN A 315 -7.42 11.52 -4.51
N THR A 316 -7.57 11.14 -5.78
CA THR A 316 -8.45 11.85 -6.72
C THR A 316 -9.92 11.81 -6.30
N LEU A 317 -10.38 10.68 -5.75
CA LEU A 317 -11.74 10.57 -5.20
C LEU A 317 -11.86 11.39 -3.92
N LYS A 318 -10.86 11.34 -3.05
CA LYS A 318 -10.83 12.15 -1.83
C LYS A 318 -10.95 13.64 -2.15
N ASP A 319 -10.15 14.15 -3.08
CA ASP A 319 -10.16 15.56 -3.51
C ASP A 319 -11.54 15.97 -4.08
N MET A 320 -12.15 15.08 -4.88
CA MET A 320 -13.49 15.27 -5.40
C MET A 320 -14.56 15.27 -4.29
N LEU A 321 -14.47 14.37 -3.31
CA LEU A 321 -15.42 14.34 -2.18
C LEU A 321 -15.29 15.60 -1.32
N LEU A 322 -14.06 16.03 -1.03
CA LEU A 322 -13.81 17.26 -0.27
C LEU A 322 -14.36 18.50 -0.97
N SER A 323 -14.22 18.59 -2.30
CA SER A 323 -14.68 19.76 -3.08
C SER A 323 -16.19 19.78 -3.37
N SER A 324 -16.86 18.63 -3.33
CA SER A 324 -18.29 18.50 -3.66
C SER A 324 -19.22 18.32 -2.46
N SER A 325 -18.67 18.05 -1.28
CA SER A 325 -19.48 17.91 -0.06
C SER A 325 -19.92 19.26 0.50
N ARG A 326 -20.94 19.24 1.37
CA ARG A 326 -21.45 20.44 2.04
C ARG A 326 -20.90 20.62 3.46
N LEU A 327 -20.59 19.51 4.14
CA LEU A 327 -20.03 19.51 5.49
C LEU A 327 -19.05 18.34 5.65
N LEU A 328 -17.86 18.59 6.18
CA LEU A 328 -17.01 17.54 6.74
C LEU A 328 -17.41 17.29 8.20
N VAL A 329 -17.55 16.03 8.60
CA VAL A 329 -17.80 15.59 9.97
C VAL A 329 -16.59 14.80 10.46
N TYR A 330 -15.89 15.36 11.44
CA TYR A 330 -14.64 14.83 11.99
C TYR A 330 -14.79 14.44 13.46
N THR A 331 -15.11 13.16 13.67
CA THR A 331 -15.45 12.55 14.96
C THR A 331 -14.31 12.19 15.93
N PRO A 332 -13.01 12.08 15.54
CA PRO A 332 -11.97 11.64 16.46
C PRO A 332 -11.82 12.53 17.70
N SER A 333 -11.90 11.92 18.88
CA SER A 333 -11.66 12.59 20.17
C SER A 333 -10.20 12.52 20.56
N ASN A 334 -9.69 13.56 21.23
CA ASN A 334 -8.28 13.66 21.65
C ASN A 334 -7.28 13.41 20.52
N GLU A 335 -7.67 13.75 19.28
CA GLU A 335 -6.78 13.66 18.13
C GLU A 335 -5.62 14.64 18.30
N HIS A 336 -4.41 14.22 17.95
CA HIS A 336 -3.23 15.03 18.26
C HIS A 336 -3.21 16.36 17.47
N PHE A 337 -3.74 16.35 16.24
CA PHE A 337 -3.83 17.54 15.40
C PHE A 337 -5.08 17.53 14.50
N GLY A 338 -5.23 16.50 13.65
CA GLY A 338 -6.34 16.39 12.70
C GLY A 338 -6.05 17.07 11.36
N ILE A 339 -5.35 16.37 10.46
CA ILE A 339 -4.98 16.91 9.14
C ILE A 339 -6.19 17.02 8.18
N VAL A 340 -7.18 16.13 8.34
CA VAL A 340 -8.36 16.07 7.48
C VAL A 340 -9.21 17.35 7.57
N PRO A 341 -9.46 17.93 8.77
CA PRO A 341 -10.01 19.28 8.89
C PRO A 341 -9.31 20.34 8.03
N LEU A 342 -7.97 20.33 7.97
CA LEU A 342 -7.22 21.27 7.14
C LEU A 342 -7.43 21.02 5.65
N GLU A 343 -7.45 19.76 5.22
CA GLU A 343 -7.71 19.38 3.82
C GLU A 343 -9.12 19.82 3.37
N ALA A 344 -10.13 19.67 4.25
CA ALA A 344 -11.48 20.16 3.99
C ALA A 344 -11.55 21.69 3.93
N MET A 345 -10.97 22.38 4.92
CA MET A 345 -10.95 23.85 4.91
C MET A 345 -10.21 24.39 3.68
N LEU A 346 -9.10 23.77 3.25
CA LEU A 346 -8.39 24.14 2.03
C LEU A 346 -9.28 23.96 0.78
N ALA A 347 -10.08 22.90 0.73
CA ALA A 347 -11.07 22.67 -0.33
C ALA A 347 -12.26 23.65 -0.26
N GLY A 348 -12.40 24.45 0.80
CA GLY A 348 -13.53 25.36 1.03
C GLY A 348 -14.76 24.65 1.61
N LEU A 349 -14.54 23.52 2.31
CA LEU A 349 -15.58 22.72 2.96
C LEU A 349 -15.62 23.05 4.46
N PRO A 350 -16.74 23.57 5.00
CA PRO A 350 -16.91 23.74 6.44
C PRO A 350 -16.72 22.43 7.22
N VAL A 351 -16.23 22.56 8.46
CA VAL A 351 -15.89 21.41 9.31
C VAL A 351 -16.75 21.39 10.56
N LEU A 352 -17.41 20.28 10.85
CA LEU A 352 -17.93 19.94 12.18
C LEU A 352 -16.97 18.94 12.82
N ALA A 353 -16.35 19.30 13.94
CA ALA A 353 -15.36 18.46 14.62
C ALA A 353 -15.62 18.32 16.12
N ALA A 354 -15.00 17.30 16.72
CA ALA A 354 -15.05 17.13 18.17
C ALA A 354 -14.35 18.29 18.88
N SER A 355 -14.96 18.82 19.96
CA SER A 355 -14.42 19.93 20.76
C SER A 355 -13.30 19.48 21.72
N THR A 356 -12.38 18.65 21.23
CA THR A 356 -11.25 18.11 22.00
C THR A 356 -10.04 17.94 21.07
N GLY A 357 -8.83 17.92 21.62
CA GLY A 357 -7.61 17.68 20.83
C GLY A 357 -7.25 18.83 19.89
N GLY A 358 -6.55 18.51 18.81
CA GLY A 358 -6.13 19.44 17.77
C GLY A 358 -7.22 20.17 16.97
N PRO A 359 -8.45 19.62 16.79
CA PRO A 359 -9.57 20.38 16.23
C PRO A 359 -9.83 21.74 16.87
N LEU A 360 -9.58 21.90 18.18
CA LEU A 360 -9.73 23.17 18.91
C LEU A 360 -8.80 24.29 18.41
N GLU A 361 -7.75 23.93 17.68
CA GLU A 361 -6.76 24.88 17.16
C GLU A 361 -6.93 25.10 15.65
N THR A 362 -7.35 24.06 14.93
CA THR A 362 -7.56 24.10 13.49
C THR A 362 -8.87 24.80 13.13
N VAL A 363 -9.98 24.48 13.81
CA VAL A 363 -11.32 25.00 13.55
C VAL A 363 -11.65 26.18 14.47
N VAL A 364 -12.21 27.26 13.90
CA VAL A 364 -12.71 28.41 14.65
C VAL A 364 -14.24 28.35 14.65
N GLU A 365 -14.82 28.23 15.85
CA GLU A 365 -16.26 28.11 16.08
C GLU A 365 -17.03 29.25 15.40
N GLY A 366 -17.99 28.90 14.55
CA GLY A 366 -18.85 29.86 13.84
C GLY A 366 -18.20 30.56 12.65
N GLU A 367 -16.88 30.47 12.47
CA GLU A 367 -16.14 31.15 11.39
C GLU A 367 -15.66 30.19 10.31
N THR A 368 -14.98 29.10 10.68
CA THR A 368 -14.48 28.08 9.73
C THR A 368 -15.20 26.74 9.86
N GLY A 369 -16.04 26.61 10.89
CA GLY A 369 -16.73 25.38 11.22
C GLY A 369 -17.39 25.42 12.60
N PHE A 370 -17.61 24.25 13.17
CA PHE A 370 -18.26 24.04 14.45
C PHE A 370 -17.55 22.97 15.28
N LEU A 371 -17.54 23.14 16.58
CA LEU A 371 -16.93 22.28 17.58
C LEU A 371 -18.01 21.76 18.53
N CYS A 372 -18.16 20.45 18.64
CA CYS A 372 -19.17 19.81 19.48
C CYS A 372 -18.55 18.77 20.42
N PRO A 373 -19.01 18.66 21.68
CA PRO A 373 -18.60 17.57 22.56
C PRO A 373 -18.95 16.21 21.95
N PRO A 374 -18.02 15.25 21.89
CA PRO A 374 -18.24 13.96 21.22
C PRO A 374 -19.35 13.13 21.88
N GLU A 375 -19.60 13.32 23.17
CA GLU A 375 -20.65 12.66 23.94
C GLU A 375 -22.07 13.20 23.69
N GLU A 376 -22.21 14.38 23.08
CA GLU A 376 -23.51 15.06 22.88
C GLU A 376 -24.01 14.94 21.44
N VAL A 377 -24.47 13.74 21.05
CA VAL A 377 -24.93 13.43 19.67
C VAL A 377 -25.95 14.46 19.15
N GLU A 378 -26.85 14.93 20.00
CA GLU A 378 -27.91 15.89 19.66
C GLU A 378 -27.34 17.23 19.18
N LYS A 379 -26.20 17.68 19.72
CA LYS A 379 -25.52 18.90 19.25
C LYS A 379 -24.94 18.70 17.85
N TRP A 380 -24.34 17.55 17.58
CA TRP A 380 -23.85 17.21 16.24
C TRP A 380 -25.00 17.18 15.22
N THR A 381 -26.13 16.56 15.57
CA THR A 381 -27.34 16.58 14.74
C THR A 381 -27.82 18.00 14.48
N THR A 382 -27.86 18.85 15.51
CA THR A 382 -28.30 20.24 15.39
C THR A 382 -27.42 21.04 14.44
N VAL A 383 -26.09 20.84 14.49
CA VAL A 383 -25.16 21.48 13.54
C VAL A 383 -25.32 20.92 12.13
N MET A 384 -25.47 19.60 11.96
CA MET A 384 -25.73 19.00 10.65
C MET A 384 -27.00 19.61 10.03
N ASP A 385 -28.09 19.69 10.80
CA ASP A 385 -29.35 20.29 10.36
C ASP A 385 -29.17 21.78 10.00
N LYS A 386 -28.42 22.53 10.83
CA LYS A 386 -28.12 23.93 10.58
C LYS A 386 -27.41 24.13 9.23
N VAL A 387 -26.33 23.39 8.98
CA VAL A 387 -25.55 23.53 7.73
C VAL A 387 -26.32 23.03 6.51
N LEU A 388 -27.12 21.97 6.66
CA LEU A 388 -27.89 21.39 5.57
C LEU A 388 -29.09 22.26 5.17
N HIS A 389 -29.86 22.75 6.14
CA HIS A 389 -31.20 23.31 5.90
C HIS A 389 -31.38 24.76 6.31
N LYS A 390 -30.61 25.27 7.29
CA LYS A 390 -30.81 26.60 7.85
C LYS A 390 -29.81 27.64 7.32
N MET A 391 -28.65 27.21 6.85
CA MET A 391 -27.65 28.07 6.22
C MET A 391 -27.84 28.12 4.71
N SER A 392 -27.83 29.33 4.18
CA SER A 392 -27.77 29.61 2.74
C SER A 392 -26.46 29.10 2.14
N ASP A 393 -26.44 28.90 0.82
CA ASP A 393 -25.22 28.48 0.14
C ASP A 393 -24.11 29.53 0.22
N GLU A 394 -24.47 30.81 0.36
CA GLU A 394 -23.52 31.90 0.55
C GLU A 394 -22.84 31.83 1.93
N GLU A 395 -23.59 31.61 3.00
CA GLU A 395 -23.01 31.46 4.35
C GLU A 395 -22.06 30.25 4.43
N VAL A 396 -22.45 29.12 3.82
CA VAL A 396 -21.59 27.92 3.74
C VAL A 396 -20.32 28.21 2.94
N ARG A 397 -20.42 28.94 1.82
CA ARG A 397 -19.24 29.35 1.03
C ARG A 397 -18.34 30.31 1.80
N ASN A 398 -18.90 31.29 2.50
CA ASN A 398 -18.13 32.26 3.27
C ASN A 398 -17.35 31.57 4.40
N MET A 399 -17.99 30.63 5.10
CA MET A 399 -17.33 29.79 6.12
C MET A 399 -16.21 28.93 5.52
N GLY A 400 -16.46 28.31 4.36
CA GLY A 400 -15.45 27.57 3.61
C GLY A 400 -14.25 28.42 3.20
N ASN A 401 -14.51 29.64 2.69
CA ASN A 401 -13.47 30.59 2.31
C ASN A 401 -12.65 31.08 3.50
N ALA A 402 -13.30 31.38 4.63
CA ALA A 402 -12.61 31.70 5.88
C ALA A 402 -11.69 30.55 6.32
N GLY A 403 -12.17 29.30 6.22
CA GLY A 403 -11.36 28.11 6.46
C GLY A 403 -10.14 28.04 5.53
N ARG A 404 -10.34 28.25 4.24
CA ARG A 404 -9.26 28.22 3.23
C ARG A 404 -8.19 29.27 3.52
N GLU A 405 -8.58 30.52 3.79
CA GLU A 405 -7.64 31.60 4.08
C GLU A 405 -6.89 31.35 5.39
N ARG A 406 -7.57 30.81 6.41
CA ARG A 406 -6.91 30.36 7.64
C ARG A 406 -5.85 29.29 7.36
N VAL A 407 -6.16 28.28 6.55
CA VAL A 407 -5.18 27.23 6.20
C VAL A 407 -3.96 27.82 5.50
N LYS A 408 -4.16 28.74 4.54
CA LYS A 408 -3.05 29.41 3.86
C LYS A 408 -2.18 30.22 4.83
N ALA A 409 -2.82 30.96 5.74
CA ALA A 409 -2.17 31.84 6.69
C ALA A 409 -1.42 31.09 7.81
N GLU A 410 -1.94 29.95 8.27
CA GLU A 410 -1.48 29.31 9.51
C GLU A 410 -0.94 27.88 9.33
N PHE A 411 -1.39 27.14 8.32
CA PHE A 411 -1.18 25.69 8.19
C PHE A 411 -0.63 25.26 6.83
N SER A 412 -0.02 26.19 6.09
CA SER A 412 0.63 25.90 4.82
C SER A 412 2.04 25.36 5.01
N ASN A 413 2.55 24.63 4.01
CA ASN A 413 3.93 24.16 3.97
C ASN A 413 4.93 25.33 4.08
N ILE A 414 4.60 26.47 3.47
CA ILE A 414 5.39 27.72 3.57
C ILE A 414 5.47 28.19 5.02
N LYS A 415 4.33 28.25 5.72
CA LYS A 415 4.26 28.72 7.12
C LYS A 415 4.95 27.78 8.09
N MET A 416 4.80 26.47 7.90
CA MET A 416 5.54 25.49 8.71
C MET A 416 7.05 25.66 8.53
N ALA A 417 7.52 25.81 7.29
CA ALA A 417 8.95 26.01 7.00
C ALA A 417 9.48 27.34 7.54
N GLU A 418 8.71 28.43 7.47
CA GLU A 418 9.04 29.73 8.07
C GLU A 418 9.24 29.62 9.58
N ARG A 419 8.30 28.98 10.28
CA ARG A 419 8.37 28.79 11.74
C ARG A 419 9.54 27.88 12.12
N LEU A 420 9.79 26.84 11.34
CA LEU A 420 10.89 25.90 11.58
C LEU A 420 12.25 26.57 11.38
N ASP A 421 12.43 27.33 10.30
CA ASP A 421 13.65 28.11 10.03
C ASP A 421 13.90 29.14 11.14
N ALA A 422 12.87 29.90 11.53
CA ALA A 422 12.95 30.87 12.63
C ALA A 422 13.31 30.20 13.97
N LEU A 423 12.76 29.02 14.25
CA LEU A 423 13.10 28.25 15.44
C LEU A 423 14.57 27.79 15.42
N ILE A 424 15.05 27.30 14.27
CA ILE A 424 16.45 26.90 14.09
C ILE A 424 17.40 28.07 14.31
N ASP A 425 17.07 29.25 13.77
CA ASP A 425 17.83 30.49 14.02
C ASP A 425 17.83 30.89 15.50
N GLY A 426 16.67 30.79 16.14
CA GLY A 426 16.50 31.09 17.57
C GLY A 426 17.37 30.23 18.48
N MET A 427 17.66 28.98 18.11
CA MET A 427 18.49 28.07 18.90
C MET A 427 19.90 28.62 19.14
N ALA A 428 20.42 29.50 18.27
CA ALA A 428 21.73 30.12 18.46
C ALA A 428 21.85 30.93 19.77
N LYS A 429 20.73 31.45 20.28
CA LYS A 429 20.66 32.30 21.48
C LYS A 429 20.43 31.50 22.78
N VAL A 430 20.16 30.20 22.67
CA VAL A 430 19.81 29.36 23.83
C VAL A 430 21.06 28.77 24.47
N ASN A 431 21.09 28.77 25.80
CA ASN A 431 22.13 28.12 26.59
C ASN A 431 22.04 26.60 26.46
N ARG A 432 23.15 25.97 26.07
CA ARG A 432 23.25 24.52 25.89
C ARG A 432 23.34 23.84 27.24
N LYS A 433 22.70 22.67 27.35
CA LYS A 433 22.90 21.77 28.48
C LYS A 433 24.32 21.19 28.42
N SER A 434 25.00 21.14 29.57
CA SER A 434 26.39 20.69 29.62
C SER A 434 26.50 19.20 29.33
N THR A 435 27.51 18.80 28.55
CA THR A 435 27.86 17.37 28.37
C THR A 435 28.30 16.72 29.67
N ALA A 436 28.72 17.49 30.68
CA ALA A 436 29.06 16.99 32.02
C ALA A 436 27.87 16.29 32.71
N GLU A 437 26.64 16.73 32.44
CA GLU A 437 25.43 16.15 33.03
C GLU A 437 25.11 14.75 32.48
N ILE A 438 25.65 14.40 31.30
CA ILE A 438 25.53 13.06 30.72
C ILE A 438 26.24 12.03 31.62
N TYR A 439 27.40 12.40 32.17
CA TYR A 439 28.18 11.55 33.07
C TYR A 439 27.51 11.41 34.45
N GLY A 440 26.85 12.47 34.93
CA GLY A 440 26.10 12.46 36.20
C GLY A 440 24.88 11.54 36.19
N PHE A 441 24.10 11.54 35.10
CA PHE A 441 22.96 10.62 34.95
C PHE A 441 23.41 9.16 34.80
N SER A 442 24.48 8.90 34.06
CA SER A 442 25.09 7.57 33.93
C SER A 442 25.52 7.01 35.29
N PHE A 443 26.12 7.87 36.13
CA PHE A 443 26.52 7.52 37.49
C PHE A 443 25.32 7.22 38.41
N LEU A 444 24.26 8.04 38.37
CA LEU A 444 23.03 7.82 39.14
C LEU A 444 22.26 6.57 38.69
N ALA A 445 22.22 6.27 37.38
CA ALA A 445 21.62 5.05 36.85
C ALA A 445 22.37 3.80 37.31
N ILE A 446 23.71 3.84 37.31
CA ILE A 446 24.55 2.76 37.84
C ILE A 446 24.30 2.56 39.35
N ILE A 447 24.20 3.64 40.13
CA ILE A 447 23.87 3.59 41.57
C ILE A 447 22.45 3.05 41.80
N ALA A 448 21.45 3.45 41.01
CA ALA A 448 20.08 2.97 41.14
C ALA A 448 19.96 1.46 40.84
N VAL A 449 20.69 0.97 39.83
CA VAL A 449 20.83 -0.48 39.54
C VAL A 449 21.51 -1.22 40.70
N HIS A 450 22.53 -0.62 41.32
CA HIS A 450 23.19 -1.17 42.50
C HIS A 450 22.32 -1.14 43.77
N ARG A 451 21.46 -0.13 43.92
CA ARG A 451 20.56 0.04 45.07
C ARG A 451 19.34 -0.89 44.98
N ASN A 452 18.79 -1.10 43.78
CA ASN A 452 17.73 -2.10 43.54
C ASN A 452 18.21 -3.54 43.74
N ARG A 453 19.49 -3.83 43.48
CA ARG A 453 20.11 -5.12 43.86
C ARG A 453 20.11 -5.36 45.37
N ARG A 454 20.24 -4.33 46.20
CA ARG A 454 20.18 -4.44 47.68
C ARG A 454 18.76 -4.60 48.21
N VAL A 455 17.76 -4.01 47.55
CA VAL A 455 16.33 -4.17 47.91
C VAL A 455 15.80 -5.55 47.49
N ALA A 456 16.21 -6.06 46.33
CA ALA A 456 15.89 -7.43 45.92
C ALA A 456 16.56 -8.49 46.82
N ALA A 457 17.77 -8.22 47.33
CA ALA A 457 18.46 -9.11 48.27
C ALA A 457 17.85 -9.10 49.69
N SER A 458 17.20 -8.02 50.11
CA SER A 458 16.52 -7.94 51.42
C SER A 458 15.10 -8.52 51.39
N GLY A 459 14.42 -8.51 50.25
CA GLY A 459 13.16 -9.23 50.06
C GLY A 459 13.31 -10.76 49.99
N TRP A 460 14.47 -11.26 49.57
CA TRP A 460 14.75 -12.70 49.49
C TRP A 460 15.08 -13.34 50.86
N LEU A 461 15.63 -12.58 51.81
CA LEU A 461 15.95 -13.09 53.16
C LEU A 461 14.75 -13.12 54.12
N ALA A 462 13.63 -12.50 53.76
CA ALA A 462 12.39 -12.51 54.55
C ALA A 462 11.40 -13.63 54.13
N ALA A 463 11.57 -14.24 52.96
CA ALA A 463 10.69 -15.28 52.43
C ALA A 463 11.14 -16.71 52.80
N ASP A 464 12.35 -16.89 53.36
CA ASP A 464 12.93 -18.20 53.69
C ASP A 464 12.66 -18.65 55.14
N ARG A 465 11.67 -18.03 55.80
CA ARG A 465 11.32 -18.31 57.21
C ARG A 465 9.84 -18.59 57.44
N VAL A 466 9.11 -19.10 56.45
CA VAL A 466 7.77 -19.67 56.64
C VAL A 466 7.54 -20.76 55.58
N HIS A 467 7.89 -22.01 55.92
CA HIS A 467 7.21 -23.26 55.55
C HIS A 467 8.15 -24.46 55.67
N ASN A 468 8.19 -25.04 56.86
CA ASN A 468 8.56 -26.43 57.08
C ASN A 468 7.30 -27.12 57.61
N GLU A 469 6.69 -27.99 56.80
CA GLU A 469 6.10 -29.28 57.21
C GLU A 469 5.58 -30.06 55.98
N HIS A 470 5.88 -31.36 55.99
CA HIS A 470 5.90 -32.39 54.93
C HIS A 470 4.50 -33.00 54.57
N PRO A 471 4.38 -34.13 53.79
CA PRO A 471 4.79 -34.41 52.40
C PRO A 471 3.72 -35.19 51.56
N SER A 472 3.88 -35.34 50.24
CA SER A 472 3.86 -36.67 49.52
C SER A 472 3.77 -36.58 47.97
N HIS A 473 4.73 -37.28 47.32
CA HIS A 473 4.85 -37.90 45.96
C HIS A 473 4.11 -37.31 44.73
N CYS A 474 4.68 -37.17 43.51
CA CYS A 474 5.72 -37.89 42.77
C CYS A 474 6.28 -37.00 41.61
N ALA A 475 7.49 -37.31 41.12
CA ALA A 475 8.33 -36.56 40.15
C ALA A 475 7.91 -36.75 38.65
N PRO A 476 8.60 -36.23 37.58
CA PRO A 476 9.87 -35.46 37.53
C PRO A 476 10.04 -34.33 36.46
N HIS A 477 11.18 -33.62 36.59
CA HIS A 477 12.06 -32.92 35.62
C HIS A 477 11.63 -31.65 34.83
N ARG A 478 12.41 -30.56 35.05
CA ARG A 478 13.11 -29.76 34.00
C ARG A 478 14.21 -28.85 34.58
N HIS A 479 15.37 -28.83 33.91
CA HIS A 479 16.50 -27.91 34.14
C HIS A 479 16.41 -26.69 33.22
N ALA A 480 16.86 -25.52 33.72
CA ALA A 480 17.50 -24.48 32.90
C ALA A 480 18.37 -23.59 33.83
N ALA A 481 19.68 -23.58 33.57
CA ALA A 481 20.68 -22.74 34.23
C ALA A 481 20.90 -21.44 33.44
N MET A 482 21.12 -20.33 34.15
CA MET A 482 21.42 -19.00 33.58
C MET A 482 22.85 -18.59 33.99
N LEU A 483 23.70 -18.31 33.00
CA LEU A 483 25.13 -17.97 33.17
C LEU A 483 25.30 -16.44 33.36
N LEU A 484 26.02 -16.04 34.41
CA LEU A 484 26.43 -14.66 34.74
C LEU A 484 27.83 -14.36 34.18
N ILE A 485 28.04 -13.19 33.58
CA ILE A 485 29.37 -12.64 33.24
C ILE A 485 29.61 -11.39 34.09
N THR A 486 30.73 -11.38 34.81
CA THR A 486 31.25 -10.27 35.62
C THR A 486 32.29 -9.47 34.82
N LEU A 487 32.42 -8.16 35.07
CA LEU A 487 33.47 -7.28 34.51
C LEU A 487 34.26 -6.60 35.65
N PRO A 488 35.59 -6.36 35.50
CA PRO A 488 36.46 -5.80 36.54
C PRO A 488 36.56 -4.25 36.51
N PRO A 489 37.16 -3.58 37.53
CA PRO A 489 37.10 -2.12 37.73
C PRO A 489 38.19 -1.34 36.94
N PRO A 490 38.15 0.02 36.90
CA PRO A 490 38.77 0.80 35.83
C PRO A 490 40.24 1.18 36.12
N VAL A 491 41.08 1.12 35.09
CA VAL A 491 42.46 1.66 35.10
C VAL A 491 42.53 2.91 34.21
N ARG A 492 43.20 3.94 34.73
CA ARG A 492 43.44 5.26 34.12
C ARG A 492 44.13 5.17 32.76
N MET A 493 43.57 5.81 31.74
CA MET A 493 44.24 6.04 30.45
C MET A 493 45.13 7.31 30.51
N ARG A 494 46.43 7.12 30.32
CA ARG A 494 47.34 8.14 29.77
C ARG A 494 47.67 7.77 28.33
N ALA A 495 47.77 8.78 27.48
CA ALA A 495 48.12 8.66 26.07
C ALA A 495 49.53 8.08 25.85
N ALA A 496 49.67 7.20 24.86
CA ALA A 496 50.93 7.02 24.13
C ALA A 496 50.65 6.42 22.76
N ARG A 497 51.09 7.16 21.74
CA ARG A 497 51.26 6.71 20.36
C ARG A 497 52.31 5.60 20.29
N SER A 498 52.16 4.75 19.29
CA SER A 498 53.22 3.92 18.68
C SER A 498 53.69 2.68 19.48
N PHE A 499 53.08 1.54 19.16
CA PHE A 499 53.84 0.31 18.90
C PHE A 499 53.37 -0.25 17.56
N ILE A 500 54.29 -0.21 16.60
CA ILE A 500 54.19 -0.66 15.22
C ILE A 500 54.87 -2.05 15.15
N LEU A 501 54.51 -2.84 14.13
CA LEU A 501 55.25 -3.95 13.53
C LEU A 501 55.09 -5.33 14.20
N TYR A 502 53.98 -6.01 13.89
CA TYR A 502 54.03 -7.38 13.36
C TYR A 502 52.66 -7.80 12.76
N ALA A 503 52.32 -7.28 11.58
CA ALA A 503 51.32 -7.88 10.64
C ALA A 503 51.08 -6.97 9.42
N MET A 504 52.14 -6.54 8.73
CA MET A 504 52.03 -5.94 7.40
C MET A 504 53.16 -6.45 6.53
N SER A 505 53.05 -7.70 6.06
CA SER A 505 53.68 -8.17 4.84
C SER A 505 53.01 -9.44 4.33
N SER A 506 51.83 -9.30 3.74
CA SER A 506 51.41 -10.16 2.63
C SER A 506 50.28 -9.46 1.90
N SER A 507 50.70 -8.64 0.93
CA SER A 507 49.85 -8.16 -0.15
C SER A 507 49.46 -9.34 -1.04
N ARG A 508 48.18 -9.69 -1.06
CA ARG A 508 47.39 -10.11 -2.24
C ARG A 508 45.99 -10.51 -1.77
N SER A 509 44.99 -9.85 -2.34
CA SER A 509 43.56 -10.01 -2.10
C SER A 509 43.11 -11.48 -2.18
N PRO A 510 42.21 -11.93 -1.29
CA PRO A 510 41.05 -12.65 -1.80
C PRO A 510 39.74 -12.32 -1.06
N VAL A 511 38.69 -12.22 -1.87
CA VAL A 511 37.28 -12.20 -1.49
C VAL A 511 36.85 -13.58 -0.97
N GLY A 512 36.18 -13.64 0.19
CA GLY A 512 35.50 -14.83 0.73
C GLY A 512 35.21 -14.66 2.24
N LYS A 513 33.97 -14.46 2.69
CA LYS A 513 32.80 -15.37 2.86
C LYS A 513 32.65 -15.94 4.31
N GLN A 514 31.37 -15.91 4.76
CA GLN A 514 30.67 -16.59 5.88
C GLN A 514 30.45 -15.76 7.16
N GLY A 515 29.24 -15.58 7.73
CA GLY A 515 27.84 -16.00 7.47
C GLY A 515 26.95 -15.49 8.64
N GLY A 516 25.61 -15.37 8.62
CA GLY A 516 24.58 -15.59 7.61
C GLY A 516 23.22 -15.00 8.05
N SER A 517 22.42 -14.57 7.08
CA SER A 517 20.97 -14.33 7.21
C SER A 517 20.27 -15.34 6.30
N ARG A 518 19.33 -16.12 6.86
CA ARG A 518 18.49 -17.07 6.14
C ARG A 518 17.21 -16.36 5.73
N TYR A 519 17.09 -15.95 4.46
CA TYR A 519 15.88 -15.89 3.62
C TYR A 519 16.38 -15.52 2.21
N PHE A 520 15.97 -16.29 1.20
CA PHE A 520 16.68 -16.61 -0.06
C PHE A 520 17.82 -17.63 0.13
N SER A 521 17.46 -18.86 0.45
CA SER A 521 18.32 -20.01 0.16
C SER A 521 18.43 -20.16 -1.35
N GLN A 522 19.65 -19.94 -1.85
CA GLN A 522 20.31 -20.76 -2.85
C GLN A 522 19.40 -21.40 -3.92
N VAL A 523 19.46 -20.82 -5.12
CA VAL A 523 19.66 -21.68 -6.31
C VAL A 523 20.72 -22.70 -5.93
N VAL A 524 20.48 -24.00 -6.16
CA VAL A 524 21.24 -25.16 -5.63
C VAL A 524 20.68 -25.71 -4.31
N GLY A 525 19.37 -26.02 -4.27
CA GLY A 525 18.78 -26.93 -3.28
C GLY A 525 18.98 -28.41 -3.62
N GLN A 526 19.50 -28.72 -4.80
CA GLN A 526 19.71 -30.08 -5.28
C GLN A 526 21.14 -30.21 -5.83
N LYS A 527 21.87 -31.23 -5.37
CA LYS A 527 23.30 -31.43 -5.70
C LYS A 527 23.60 -31.52 -7.20
N ASP A 528 22.59 -31.80 -8.04
CA ASP A 528 22.78 -32.10 -9.47
C ASP A 528 21.96 -31.19 -10.43
N GLY A 529 21.23 -30.19 -9.93
CA GLY A 529 20.45 -29.27 -10.77
C GLY A 529 19.34 -29.91 -11.62
N LYS A 530 18.75 -31.02 -11.16
CA LYS A 530 17.78 -31.86 -11.92
C LYS A 530 16.38 -31.88 -11.30
N TYR A 531 15.45 -31.14 -11.86
CA TYR A 531 14.07 -31.05 -11.40
C TYR A 531 13.14 -32.03 -12.12
N SER A 532 12.06 -32.48 -11.46
CA SER A 532 11.03 -33.27 -12.14
C SER A 532 10.24 -32.40 -13.13
N ALA A 533 10.04 -31.13 -12.79
CA ALA A 533 9.38 -30.18 -13.67
C ALA A 533 9.97 -28.77 -13.51
N VAL A 534 10.02 -28.03 -14.62
CA VAL A 534 10.19 -26.58 -14.66
C VAL A 534 8.86 -25.96 -15.08
N VAL A 535 8.31 -25.07 -14.26
CA VAL A 535 7.10 -24.31 -14.59
C VAL A 535 7.49 -22.85 -14.79
N VAL A 536 7.09 -22.25 -15.92
CA VAL A 536 7.43 -20.87 -16.28
C VAL A 536 6.20 -19.97 -16.15
N GLY A 537 6.27 -18.95 -15.31
CA GLY A 537 5.24 -17.97 -15.04
C GLY A 537 4.45 -18.27 -13.76
N ALA A 538 4.19 -17.23 -12.95
CA ALA A 538 3.44 -17.30 -11.70
C ALA A 538 2.08 -16.56 -11.77
N GLY A 539 1.51 -16.47 -12.97
CA GLY A 539 0.10 -16.11 -13.15
C GLY A 539 -0.85 -17.26 -12.73
N PRO A 540 -2.18 -17.06 -12.79
CA PRO A 540 -3.14 -18.04 -12.26
C PRO A 540 -3.02 -19.46 -12.84
N ALA A 541 -2.63 -19.58 -14.11
CA ALA A 541 -2.38 -20.88 -14.73
C ALA A 541 -1.09 -21.55 -14.22
N GLY A 542 -0.04 -20.76 -13.96
CA GLY A 542 1.20 -21.27 -13.37
C GLY A 542 1.02 -21.76 -11.95
N VAL A 543 0.26 -21.01 -11.13
CA VAL A 543 -0.12 -21.44 -9.78
C VAL A 543 -0.88 -22.78 -9.83
N ALA A 544 -1.86 -22.88 -10.73
CA ALA A 544 -2.63 -24.12 -10.92
C ALA A 544 -1.77 -25.28 -11.45
N ALA A 545 -0.83 -25.02 -12.36
CA ALA A 545 0.05 -26.04 -12.92
C ALA A 545 0.97 -26.62 -11.84
N VAL A 546 1.60 -25.77 -11.02
CA VAL A 546 2.41 -26.21 -9.88
C VAL A 546 1.56 -27.04 -8.91
N GLY A 547 0.37 -26.55 -8.55
CA GLY A 547 -0.52 -27.29 -7.65
C GLY A 547 -0.93 -28.67 -8.19
N ASN A 548 -1.30 -28.77 -9.47
CA ASN A 548 -1.67 -30.05 -10.08
C ASN A 548 -0.47 -31.00 -10.17
N LEU A 549 0.74 -30.51 -10.48
CA LEU A 549 1.95 -31.34 -10.47
C LEU A 549 2.25 -31.89 -9.07
N LEU A 550 2.07 -31.08 -8.02
CA LEU A 550 2.18 -31.56 -6.63
C LEU A 550 1.13 -32.62 -6.29
N GLU A 551 -0.10 -32.48 -6.77
CA GLU A 551 -1.16 -33.49 -6.59
C GLU A 551 -0.80 -34.82 -7.26
N GLN A 552 -0.04 -34.79 -8.37
CA GLN A 552 0.54 -35.96 -9.03
C GLN A 552 1.90 -36.41 -8.44
N GLN A 553 2.29 -35.89 -7.27
CA GLN A 553 3.55 -36.21 -6.58
C GLN A 553 4.80 -35.94 -7.44
N LYS A 554 4.75 -34.95 -8.34
CA LYS A 554 5.87 -34.53 -9.18
C LYS A 554 6.68 -33.42 -8.51
N ALA A 555 7.54 -33.80 -7.57
CA ALA A 555 8.55 -32.94 -6.96
C ALA A 555 9.95 -33.57 -7.12
N PRO A 556 11.03 -32.77 -7.21
CA PRO A 556 11.08 -31.32 -7.01
C PRO A 556 10.67 -30.50 -8.25
N ILE A 557 9.97 -29.39 -8.03
CA ILE A 557 9.54 -28.44 -9.08
C ILE A 557 10.38 -27.18 -9.00
N LEU A 558 10.99 -26.76 -10.11
CA LEU A 558 11.53 -25.42 -10.25
C LEU A 558 10.46 -24.51 -10.86
N TRP A 559 10.02 -23.51 -10.11
CA TRP A 559 9.06 -22.52 -10.58
C TRP A 559 9.78 -21.22 -10.87
N VAL A 560 9.69 -20.73 -12.11
CA VAL A 560 10.42 -19.56 -12.60
C VAL A 560 9.43 -18.45 -12.93
N ASP A 561 9.61 -17.27 -12.35
CA ASP A 561 8.83 -16.06 -12.63
C ASP A 561 9.63 -14.82 -12.21
N ASP A 562 9.37 -13.67 -12.81
CA ASP A 562 10.10 -12.44 -12.46
C ASP A 562 9.87 -12.00 -11.01
N VAL A 563 8.64 -12.09 -10.51
CA VAL A 563 8.23 -11.42 -9.25
C VAL A 563 7.38 -12.28 -8.31
N PHE A 564 6.76 -13.36 -8.77
CA PHE A 564 5.85 -14.22 -8.00
C PHE A 564 4.65 -13.47 -7.37
N GLN A 565 4.11 -12.49 -8.10
CA GLN A 565 3.02 -11.62 -7.62
C GLN A 565 1.70 -11.86 -8.37
N GLY A 566 1.39 -13.08 -8.83
CA GLY A 566 0.11 -13.36 -9.51
C GLY A 566 0.02 -12.86 -10.95
N GLY A 567 1.15 -12.50 -11.56
CA GLY A 567 1.25 -12.05 -12.95
C GLY A 567 0.43 -10.80 -13.27
N ARG A 568 -0.08 -10.73 -14.50
CA ARG A 568 -0.82 -9.57 -15.02
C ARG A 568 -2.13 -9.29 -14.28
N LEU A 569 -2.75 -10.34 -13.73
CA LEU A 569 -3.99 -10.25 -12.94
C LEU A 569 -3.81 -9.24 -11.78
N ASN A 570 -2.69 -9.35 -11.06
CA ASN A 570 -2.34 -8.45 -9.98
C ASN A 570 -1.70 -7.14 -10.47
N LYS A 571 -0.85 -7.21 -11.51
CA LYS A 571 -0.09 -6.03 -11.96
C LYS A 571 -0.99 -4.93 -12.54
N TYR A 572 -1.99 -5.30 -13.35
CA TYR A 572 -2.74 -4.31 -14.14
C TYR A 572 -4.23 -4.26 -13.79
N TYR A 573 -4.83 -5.35 -13.28
CA TYR A 573 -6.28 -5.51 -13.31
C TYR A 573 -6.97 -5.44 -11.95
N ARG A 574 -6.29 -5.11 -10.85
CA ARG A 574 -6.91 -5.10 -9.50
C ARG A 574 -8.19 -4.26 -9.42
N LEU A 575 -8.23 -3.12 -10.10
CA LEU A 575 -9.39 -2.21 -10.11
C LEU A 575 -10.47 -2.58 -11.15
N VAL A 576 -10.22 -3.61 -11.96
CA VAL A 576 -11.15 -4.06 -12.99
C VAL A 576 -12.22 -4.94 -12.34
N PRO A 577 -13.52 -4.69 -12.58
CA PRO A 577 -14.57 -5.60 -12.13
C PRO A 577 -14.47 -6.91 -12.91
N SER A 578 -14.58 -8.03 -12.21
CA SER A 578 -14.58 -9.34 -12.82
C SER A 578 -15.94 -9.65 -13.46
N ASN A 579 -15.92 -10.43 -14.53
CA ASN A 579 -17.11 -11.04 -15.13
C ASN A 579 -17.38 -12.47 -14.61
N THR A 580 -16.60 -12.91 -13.61
CA THR A 580 -16.65 -14.25 -13.02
C THR A 580 -17.34 -14.18 -11.66
N LYS A 581 -18.32 -15.08 -11.44
CA LYS A 581 -19.00 -15.22 -10.15
C LYS A 581 -18.00 -15.63 -9.05
N VAL A 582 -18.18 -15.11 -7.84
CA VAL A 582 -17.29 -15.34 -6.69
C VAL A 582 -17.08 -16.83 -6.43
N LYS A 583 -18.14 -17.65 -6.48
CA LYS A 583 -18.04 -19.10 -6.26
C LYS A 583 -16.99 -19.79 -7.13
N ARG A 584 -16.80 -19.33 -8.37
CA ARG A 584 -15.80 -19.94 -9.28
C ARG A 584 -14.37 -19.69 -8.83
N PHE A 585 -14.10 -18.62 -8.07
CA PHE A 585 -12.79 -18.39 -7.46
C PHE A 585 -12.58 -19.26 -6.22
N VAL A 586 -13.64 -19.51 -5.45
CA VAL A 586 -13.64 -20.46 -4.34
C VAL A 586 -13.39 -21.87 -4.87
N ASP A 587 -14.12 -22.30 -5.92
CA ASP A 587 -13.94 -23.60 -6.58
C ASP A 587 -12.51 -23.79 -7.12
N TYR A 588 -11.88 -22.71 -7.62
CA TYR A 588 -10.48 -22.74 -8.04
C TYR A 588 -9.54 -23.04 -6.87
N ALA A 589 -9.76 -22.38 -5.72
CA ALA A 589 -8.97 -22.58 -4.51
C ALA A 589 -9.18 -23.98 -3.93
N GLU A 590 -10.40 -24.51 -4.01
CA GLU A 590 -10.76 -25.83 -3.48
C GLU A 590 -10.49 -26.96 -4.46
N GLY A 591 -10.08 -26.66 -5.69
CA GLY A 591 -9.95 -27.62 -6.78
C GLY A 591 -9.07 -28.81 -6.40
N ILE A 592 -7.89 -28.59 -5.83
CA ILE A 592 -6.86 -29.63 -5.67
C ILE A 592 -6.41 -29.77 -4.21
N SER A 593 -5.93 -30.96 -3.83
CA SER A 593 -5.54 -31.24 -2.44
C SER A 593 -4.46 -30.29 -1.90
N PRO A 594 -3.40 -29.92 -2.65
CA PRO A 594 -2.38 -29.04 -2.10
C PRO A 594 -2.92 -27.65 -1.74
N PHE A 595 -3.89 -27.13 -2.49
CA PHE A 595 -4.50 -25.84 -2.18
C PHE A 595 -5.44 -25.94 -0.97
N ARG A 596 -6.21 -27.03 -0.87
CA ARG A 596 -7.05 -27.29 0.31
C ARG A 596 -6.22 -27.38 1.60
N ASP A 597 -5.03 -27.98 1.53
CA ASP A 597 -4.12 -28.06 2.66
C ASP A 597 -3.55 -26.68 3.03
N ILE A 598 -3.13 -25.89 2.03
CA ILE A 598 -2.71 -24.49 2.23
C ILE A 598 -3.82 -23.68 2.90
N ILE A 599 -5.07 -23.83 2.46
CA ILE A 599 -6.21 -23.12 3.03
C ILE A 599 -6.42 -23.47 4.50
N LYS A 600 -6.31 -24.75 4.86
CA LYS A 600 -6.44 -25.22 6.25
C LYS A 600 -5.31 -24.72 7.15
N GLU A 601 -4.10 -24.64 6.63
CA GLU A 601 -2.90 -24.22 7.37
C GLU A 601 -2.77 -22.70 7.49
N THR A 602 -3.37 -21.94 6.57
CA THR A 602 -3.27 -20.47 6.56
C THR A 602 -4.21 -19.86 7.61
N PRO A 603 -3.71 -19.08 8.59
CA PRO A 603 -4.55 -18.44 9.60
C PRO A 603 -5.63 -17.54 8.98
N THR A 604 -6.82 -17.54 9.56
CA THR A 604 -7.93 -16.65 9.15
C THR A 604 -7.96 -15.38 10.01
N PRO A 605 -8.31 -14.20 9.46
CA PRO A 605 -8.81 -13.98 8.09
C PRO A 605 -7.69 -13.97 7.03
N ASN A 606 -7.97 -14.59 5.88
CA ASN A 606 -7.11 -14.66 4.70
C ASN A 606 -7.92 -14.46 3.40
N ALA A 607 -7.22 -14.46 2.25
CA ALA A 607 -7.84 -14.19 0.94
C ALA A 607 -8.94 -15.20 0.56
N TYR A 608 -8.78 -16.48 0.92
CA TYR A 608 -9.81 -17.49 0.70
C TYR A 608 -11.04 -17.26 1.60
N SER A 609 -10.85 -17.05 2.91
CA SER A 609 -11.97 -16.80 3.81
C SER A 609 -12.73 -15.52 3.43
N HIS A 610 -12.03 -14.51 2.93
CA HIS A 610 -12.65 -13.30 2.41
C HIS A 610 -13.52 -13.56 1.19
N LEU A 611 -13.04 -14.35 0.21
CA LEU A 611 -13.84 -14.74 -0.95
C LEU A 611 -15.07 -15.56 -0.55
N LYS A 612 -14.96 -16.40 0.49
CA LYS A 612 -16.07 -17.19 1.02
C LYS A 612 -17.15 -16.35 1.70
N ASP A 613 -16.75 -15.24 2.32
CA ASP A 613 -17.66 -14.30 2.99
C ASP A 613 -18.41 -13.38 2.00
N LEU A 614 -18.01 -13.32 0.73
CA LEU A 614 -18.72 -12.55 -0.30
C LEU A 614 -19.95 -13.30 -0.82
N ASP A 615 -20.87 -12.60 -1.46
CA ASP A 615 -21.99 -13.23 -2.18
C ASP A 615 -21.45 -14.12 -3.31
N GLN A 616 -21.74 -15.41 -3.21
CA GLN A 616 -21.23 -16.45 -4.09
C GLN A 616 -21.82 -16.39 -5.51
N GLU A 617 -23.01 -15.80 -5.68
CA GLU A 617 -23.66 -15.63 -6.99
C GLU A 617 -23.34 -14.28 -7.65
N ALA A 618 -22.80 -13.33 -6.88
CA ALA A 618 -22.35 -12.04 -7.41
C ALA A 618 -20.97 -12.13 -8.07
N THR A 619 -20.60 -11.09 -8.81
CA THR A 619 -19.21 -10.85 -9.27
C THR A 619 -18.45 -9.99 -8.26
N CYS A 620 -17.12 -10.08 -8.25
CA CYS A 620 -16.24 -9.23 -7.43
C CYS A 620 -15.22 -8.46 -8.29
N HIS A 621 -14.35 -7.66 -7.68
CA HIS A 621 -13.20 -7.11 -8.40
C HIS A 621 -12.16 -8.22 -8.67
N ILE A 622 -11.25 -7.95 -9.60
CA ILE A 622 -10.13 -8.88 -9.87
C ILE A 622 -9.11 -8.87 -8.72
N ALA A 623 -9.09 -7.81 -7.90
CA ALA A 623 -8.23 -7.73 -6.70
C ALA A 623 -8.38 -8.96 -5.79
N GLU A 624 -9.61 -9.42 -5.55
CA GLU A 624 -9.90 -10.56 -4.68
C GLU A 624 -9.33 -11.86 -5.24
N ALA A 625 -9.44 -12.08 -6.56
CA ALA A 625 -8.83 -13.22 -7.23
C ALA A 625 -7.29 -13.12 -7.27
N ALA A 626 -6.74 -11.91 -7.41
CA ALA A 626 -5.29 -11.69 -7.35
C ALA A 626 -4.73 -11.99 -5.96
N ASP A 627 -5.42 -11.58 -4.90
CA ASP A 627 -5.01 -11.85 -3.51
C ASP A 627 -5.02 -13.35 -3.20
N LEU A 628 -6.00 -14.08 -3.71
CA LEU A 628 -6.04 -15.55 -3.65
C LEU A 628 -4.81 -16.17 -4.33
N CYS A 629 -4.50 -15.76 -5.57
CA CYS A 629 -3.31 -16.27 -6.28
C CYS A 629 -2.01 -15.94 -5.54
N ILE A 630 -1.87 -14.73 -4.96
CA ILE A 630 -0.69 -14.35 -4.18
C ILE A 630 -0.57 -15.21 -2.91
N MET A 631 -1.68 -15.45 -2.21
CA MET A 631 -1.71 -16.30 -1.02
C MET A 631 -1.23 -17.71 -1.35
N LEU A 632 -1.79 -18.33 -2.40
CA LEU A 632 -1.39 -19.67 -2.86
C LEU A 632 0.07 -19.71 -3.31
N THR A 633 0.50 -18.72 -4.11
CA THR A 633 1.89 -18.60 -4.55
C THR A 633 2.86 -18.53 -3.38
N LYS A 634 2.55 -17.76 -2.32
CA LYS A 634 3.41 -17.67 -1.12
C LYS A 634 3.58 -19.02 -0.44
N ALA A 635 2.49 -19.76 -0.25
CA ALA A 635 2.49 -21.04 0.46
C ALA A 635 3.05 -22.23 -0.35
N LEU A 636 3.10 -22.13 -1.68
CA LEU A 636 3.81 -23.08 -2.54
C LEU A 636 5.32 -22.83 -2.48
N ASP A 637 6.02 -23.45 -1.52
CA ASP A 637 7.44 -23.24 -1.27
C ASP A 637 8.25 -24.54 -1.13
N GLN A 638 9.50 -24.41 -0.69
CA GLN A 638 10.45 -25.52 -0.59
C GLN A 638 9.97 -26.63 0.35
N SER A 639 9.14 -26.32 1.36
CA SER A 639 8.58 -27.31 2.28
C SER A 639 7.65 -28.31 1.57
N ARG A 640 7.13 -27.94 0.39
CA ARG A 640 6.28 -28.75 -0.47
C ARG A 640 7.00 -29.24 -1.73
N GLY A 641 8.32 -29.07 -1.80
CA GLY A 641 9.13 -29.45 -2.97
C GLY A 641 9.09 -28.45 -4.14
N VAL A 642 8.68 -27.20 -3.89
CA VAL A 642 8.64 -26.12 -4.89
C VAL A 642 9.77 -25.13 -4.67
N TYR A 643 10.67 -25.00 -5.64
CA TYR A 643 11.82 -24.10 -5.61
C TYR A 643 11.52 -22.90 -6.50
N LYS A 644 11.47 -21.69 -5.94
CA LYS A 644 11.21 -20.47 -6.71
C LYS A 644 12.50 -19.84 -7.20
N GLN A 645 12.53 -19.50 -8.48
CA GLN A 645 13.65 -18.84 -9.12
C GLN A 645 13.17 -17.53 -9.77
N PRO A 646 13.56 -16.36 -9.23
CA PRO A 646 13.39 -15.10 -9.92
C PRO A 646 14.17 -15.08 -11.24
N GLY A 647 13.52 -14.68 -12.33
CA GLY A 647 14.15 -14.51 -13.63
C GLY A 647 13.28 -14.96 -14.79
N GLN A 648 13.86 -14.91 -16.00
CA GLN A 648 13.19 -15.30 -17.24
C GLN A 648 13.87 -16.52 -17.87
N VAL A 649 13.06 -17.44 -18.39
CA VAL A 649 13.58 -18.52 -19.24
C VAL A 649 13.83 -17.94 -20.63
N SER A 650 15.10 -17.89 -21.05
CA SER A 650 15.46 -17.39 -22.39
C SER A 650 15.58 -18.49 -23.42
N ALA A 651 16.00 -19.69 -23.00
CA ALA A 651 16.15 -20.84 -23.89
C ALA A 651 15.87 -22.16 -23.17
N ALA A 652 15.41 -23.16 -23.92
CA ALA A 652 15.32 -24.54 -23.47
C ALA A 652 15.66 -25.50 -24.61
N SER A 653 16.56 -26.45 -24.36
CA SER A 653 17.05 -27.40 -25.35
C SER A 653 16.77 -28.83 -24.90
N TRP A 654 16.10 -29.63 -25.75
CA TRP A 654 15.88 -31.04 -25.50
C TRP A 654 17.15 -31.83 -25.82
N SER A 655 17.68 -32.53 -24.80
CA SER A 655 18.94 -33.29 -24.91
C SER A 655 18.71 -34.75 -25.32
N HIS A 656 19.78 -35.38 -25.83
CA HIS A 656 19.84 -36.83 -26.10
C HIS A 656 19.59 -37.69 -24.85
N SER A 657 19.80 -37.13 -23.66
CA SER A 657 19.51 -37.79 -22.37
C SER A 657 18.03 -37.80 -21.98
N LYS A 658 17.12 -37.43 -22.90
CA LYS A 658 15.64 -37.42 -22.74
C LYS A 658 15.14 -36.42 -21.69
N ASN A 659 15.85 -35.31 -21.51
CA ASN A 659 15.52 -34.25 -20.56
C ASN A 659 15.62 -32.86 -21.23
N TRP A 660 14.93 -31.87 -20.67
CA TRP A 660 15.06 -30.46 -21.00
C TRP A 660 16.23 -29.82 -20.25
N SER A 661 17.14 -29.18 -20.97
CA SER A 661 18.11 -28.23 -20.42
C SER A 661 17.54 -26.82 -20.53
N VAL A 662 17.21 -26.19 -19.41
CA VAL A 662 16.51 -24.90 -19.35
C VAL A 662 17.44 -23.82 -18.84
N LYS A 663 17.60 -22.76 -19.63
CA LYS A 663 18.44 -21.60 -19.33
C LYS A 663 17.58 -20.47 -18.76
N ILE A 664 17.96 -19.98 -17.58
CA ILE A 664 17.24 -18.95 -16.84
C ILE A 664 18.17 -17.77 -16.62
N ASP A 665 17.79 -16.60 -17.13
CA ASP A 665 18.49 -15.35 -16.90
C ASP A 665 18.02 -14.74 -15.58
N SER A 666 18.95 -14.59 -14.63
CA SER A 666 18.70 -13.96 -13.33
C SER A 666 18.72 -12.43 -13.45
N GLN A 667 17.82 -11.77 -12.73
CA GLN A 667 17.86 -10.31 -12.56
C GLN A 667 18.73 -9.85 -11.37
N ASP A 668 19.30 -10.78 -10.60
CA ASP A 668 20.18 -10.46 -9.47
C ASP A 668 21.59 -10.08 -9.93
N GLU A 669 21.94 -8.79 -9.82
CA GLU A 669 23.28 -8.25 -10.14
C GLU A 669 24.42 -8.97 -9.38
N LYS A 670 24.12 -9.67 -8.28
CA LYS A 670 25.12 -10.42 -7.48
C LYS A 670 25.39 -11.84 -8.01
N LEU A 671 24.60 -12.32 -8.98
CA LEU A 671 24.77 -13.63 -9.62
C LEU A 671 25.06 -13.42 -11.11
N PRO A 672 26.35 -13.35 -11.52
CA PRO A 672 26.70 -13.00 -12.88
C PRO A 672 26.54 -14.23 -13.78
N GLY A 673 25.37 -14.34 -14.41
CA GLY A 673 25.15 -15.19 -15.58
C GLY A 673 23.90 -16.07 -15.52
N PRO A 674 23.42 -16.50 -16.70
CA PRO A 674 22.33 -17.47 -16.80
C PRO A 674 22.66 -18.76 -16.06
N ILE A 675 21.68 -19.29 -15.33
CA ILE A 675 21.75 -20.63 -14.76
C ILE A 675 21.13 -21.63 -15.74
N THR A 676 21.69 -22.83 -15.80
CA THR A 676 21.15 -23.93 -16.60
C THR A 676 20.74 -25.06 -15.68
N VAL A 677 19.52 -25.56 -15.84
CA VAL A 677 18.96 -26.67 -15.05
C VAL A 677 18.44 -27.77 -15.95
N SER A 678 18.43 -29.00 -15.48
CA SER A 678 17.82 -30.14 -16.18
C SER A 678 16.41 -30.41 -15.66
N SER A 679 15.48 -30.81 -16.52
CA SER A 679 14.14 -31.23 -16.11
C SER A 679 13.50 -32.27 -17.03
N ASP A 680 12.62 -33.11 -16.48
CA ASP A 680 11.86 -34.07 -17.31
C ASP A 680 10.68 -33.39 -18.02
N LEU A 681 10.06 -32.41 -17.35
CA LEU A 681 8.91 -31.64 -17.84
C LEU A 681 9.24 -30.15 -17.90
N LEU A 682 8.85 -29.49 -18.98
CA LEU A 682 8.84 -28.04 -19.15
C LEU A 682 7.40 -27.58 -19.42
N VAL A 683 6.83 -26.82 -18.49
CA VAL A 683 5.46 -26.31 -18.56
C VAL A 683 5.49 -24.79 -18.73
N LEU A 684 5.03 -24.33 -19.88
CA LEU A 684 5.03 -22.92 -20.26
C LEU A 684 3.69 -22.26 -19.90
N CYS A 685 3.69 -21.46 -18.84
CA CYS A 685 2.57 -20.60 -18.43
C CYS A 685 2.94 -19.11 -18.62
N THR A 686 3.54 -18.79 -19.77
CA THR A 686 4.19 -17.51 -20.11
C THR A 686 3.27 -16.28 -20.10
N GLY A 687 1.95 -16.48 -20.06
CA GLY A 687 0.96 -15.40 -20.08
C GLY A 687 0.80 -14.75 -21.46
N SER A 688 0.00 -13.70 -21.51
CA SER A 688 -0.32 -12.98 -22.74
C SER A 688 -0.16 -11.47 -22.58
N SER A 689 -0.15 -10.74 -23.68
CA SER A 689 -0.19 -9.28 -23.71
C SER A 689 -1.30 -8.79 -24.64
N PRO A 690 -1.82 -7.57 -24.48
CA PRO A 690 -2.84 -7.03 -25.36
C PRO A 690 -2.36 -7.07 -26.81
N THR A 691 -3.23 -7.47 -27.73
CA THR A 691 -2.93 -7.46 -29.16
C THR A 691 -2.98 -6.04 -29.69
N SER A 692 -1.94 -5.62 -30.40
CA SER A 692 -1.94 -4.42 -31.25
C SER A 692 -1.92 -4.83 -32.72
N GLY A 693 -2.77 -4.19 -33.53
CA GLY A 693 -2.80 -4.37 -34.98
C GLY A 693 -2.16 -3.17 -35.69
N PRO A 694 -1.75 -3.33 -36.96
CA PRO A 694 -1.29 -2.21 -37.77
C PRO A 694 -2.44 -1.23 -37.98
N LEU A 695 -2.22 0.04 -37.63
CA LEU A 695 -3.13 1.14 -37.91
C LEU A 695 -2.61 1.96 -39.09
N PRO A 696 -3.48 2.60 -39.89
CA PRO A 696 -3.02 3.54 -40.90
C PRO A 696 -2.23 4.68 -40.24
N PRO A 697 -1.25 5.30 -40.95
CA PRO A 697 -0.47 6.40 -40.41
C PRO A 697 -1.40 7.50 -39.85
N SER A 698 -1.27 7.77 -38.55
CA SER A 698 -2.06 8.76 -37.84
C SER A 698 -1.19 9.49 -36.83
N LYS A 699 -1.56 10.72 -36.47
CA LYS A 699 -0.95 11.48 -35.37
C LYS A 699 -1.46 11.03 -33.99
N ALA A 700 -2.42 10.11 -33.94
CA ALA A 700 -3.02 9.62 -32.71
C ALA A 700 -2.01 8.85 -31.85
N LEU A 701 -1.92 9.18 -30.56
CA LEU A 701 -1.06 8.49 -29.60
C LEU A 701 -1.75 7.22 -29.08
N GLU A 702 -1.03 6.10 -29.01
CA GLU A 702 -1.57 4.85 -28.48
C GLU A 702 -1.48 4.81 -26.94
N ILE A 703 -2.62 4.62 -26.27
CA ILE A 703 -2.69 4.51 -24.80
C ILE A 703 -2.43 3.06 -24.34
N GLY A 704 -2.77 2.08 -25.18
CA GLY A 704 -2.75 0.66 -24.84
C GLY A 704 -3.94 0.22 -23.97
N LEU A 705 -4.22 -1.09 -23.95
CA LEU A 705 -5.38 -1.65 -23.26
C LEU A 705 -5.23 -1.66 -21.73
N ASP A 706 -4.05 -1.97 -21.20
CA ASP A 706 -3.85 -2.08 -19.74
C ASP A 706 -4.05 -0.76 -19.01
N PRO A 707 -3.47 0.38 -19.46
CA PRO A 707 -3.72 1.68 -18.84
C PRO A 707 -5.19 2.08 -18.98
N ALA A 708 -5.84 1.76 -20.10
CA ALA A 708 -7.24 2.09 -20.35
C ALA A 708 -8.24 1.33 -19.46
N LEU A 709 -7.88 0.15 -19.00
CA LEU A 709 -8.70 -0.61 -18.05
C LEU A 709 -8.58 -0.11 -16.61
N ASN A 710 -7.57 0.70 -16.30
CA ASN A 710 -7.30 1.23 -14.97
C ASN A 710 -7.76 2.70 -14.88
N PRO A 711 -8.89 3.01 -14.21
CA PRO A 711 -9.47 4.36 -14.27
C PRO A 711 -8.55 5.48 -13.75
N PRO A 712 -7.84 5.34 -12.62
CA PRO A 712 -6.84 6.32 -12.19
C PRO A 712 -5.73 6.59 -13.22
N VAL A 713 -5.16 5.53 -13.82
CA VAL A 713 -4.08 5.66 -14.80
C VAL A 713 -4.61 6.31 -16.09
N LEU A 714 -5.77 5.87 -16.56
CA LEU A 714 -6.42 6.46 -17.73
C LEU A 714 -6.70 7.95 -17.54
N ALA A 715 -7.18 8.35 -16.36
CA ALA A 715 -7.45 9.75 -16.02
C ALA A 715 -6.18 10.63 -16.00
N GLN A 716 -5.02 10.06 -15.66
CA GLN A 716 -3.74 10.77 -15.68
C GLN A 716 -3.12 10.81 -17.07
N THR A 717 -3.42 9.81 -17.90
CA THR A 717 -2.88 9.70 -19.27
C THR A 717 -3.56 10.71 -20.21
N ILE A 718 -4.81 11.06 -19.94
CA ILE A 718 -5.59 11.98 -20.76
C ILE A 718 -5.51 13.40 -20.18
N PRO A 719 -5.24 14.44 -20.99
CA PRO A 719 -5.29 15.81 -20.51
C PRO A 719 -6.73 16.26 -20.18
N SER A 720 -6.98 16.67 -18.93
CA SER A 720 -8.30 17.18 -18.50
C SER A 720 -8.70 18.52 -19.13
N SER A 721 -7.73 19.33 -19.53
CA SER A 721 -7.90 20.70 -20.02
C SER A 721 -7.65 20.87 -21.52
N ALA A 722 -7.58 19.80 -22.30
CA ALA A 722 -7.45 19.90 -23.76
C ALA A 722 -8.59 19.14 -24.46
N PRO A 723 -9.10 19.64 -25.60
CA PRO A 723 -10.01 18.85 -26.43
C PRO A 723 -9.31 17.56 -26.83
N THR A 724 -9.90 16.43 -26.44
CA THR A 724 -9.31 15.12 -26.67
C THR A 724 -10.37 14.23 -27.31
N THR A 725 -10.04 13.65 -28.47
CA THR A 725 -10.87 12.63 -29.11
C THR A 725 -10.12 11.30 -29.07
N ILE A 726 -10.76 10.25 -28.54
CA ILE A 726 -10.16 8.93 -28.38
C ILE A 726 -10.91 7.91 -29.24
N GLY A 727 -10.18 7.26 -30.15
CA GLY A 727 -10.66 6.13 -30.92
C GLY A 727 -10.54 4.83 -30.12
N VAL A 728 -11.65 4.15 -29.87
CA VAL A 728 -11.66 2.83 -29.20
C VAL A 728 -12.05 1.77 -30.21
N ILE A 729 -11.16 0.82 -30.47
CA ILE A 729 -11.33 -0.23 -31.46
C ILE A 729 -11.69 -1.55 -30.76
N GLY A 730 -12.84 -2.12 -31.12
CA GLY A 730 -13.29 -3.43 -30.63
C GLY A 730 -14.62 -3.36 -29.86
N ALA A 731 -15.20 -4.54 -29.64
CA ALA A 731 -16.49 -4.70 -28.94
C ALA A 731 -16.44 -5.81 -27.88
N SER A 732 -15.23 -6.19 -27.44
CA SER A 732 -15.02 -7.18 -26.38
C SER A 732 -15.48 -6.63 -25.02
N HIS A 733 -15.58 -7.50 -24.01
CA HIS A 733 -15.87 -7.06 -22.63
C HIS A 733 -14.91 -5.98 -22.14
N SER A 734 -13.61 -6.10 -22.46
CA SER A 734 -12.60 -5.08 -22.16
C SER A 734 -12.86 -3.79 -22.92
N ALA A 735 -13.29 -3.85 -24.19
CA ALA A 735 -13.61 -2.65 -24.96
C ALA A 735 -14.78 -1.87 -24.32
N ILE A 736 -15.84 -2.57 -23.91
CA ILE A 736 -17.00 -1.94 -23.28
C ILE A 736 -16.65 -1.35 -21.91
N LEU A 737 -15.78 -2.02 -21.15
CA LEU A 737 -15.22 -1.46 -19.91
C LEU A 737 -14.45 -0.16 -20.15
N VAL A 738 -13.61 -0.12 -21.20
CA VAL A 738 -12.89 1.09 -21.60
C VAL A 738 -13.87 2.20 -21.98
N LEU A 739 -14.89 1.91 -22.80
CA LEU A 739 -15.92 2.90 -23.17
C LEU A 739 -16.62 3.46 -21.92
N ARG A 740 -16.99 2.60 -20.97
CA ARG A 740 -17.61 3.01 -19.71
C ARG A 740 -16.68 3.89 -18.88
N ASN A 741 -15.39 3.54 -18.80
CA ASN A 741 -14.39 4.33 -18.09
C ASN A 741 -14.23 5.72 -18.73
N LEU A 742 -14.08 5.78 -20.05
CA LEU A 742 -13.96 7.03 -20.79
C LEU A 742 -15.22 7.90 -20.68
N TYR A 743 -16.41 7.30 -20.78
CA TYR A 743 -17.67 8.00 -20.56
C TYR A 743 -17.74 8.62 -19.16
N ASN A 744 -17.34 7.86 -18.12
CA ASN A 744 -17.30 8.38 -16.76
C ASN A 744 -16.32 9.55 -16.60
N LEU A 745 -15.16 9.50 -17.25
CA LEU A 745 -14.22 10.63 -17.28
C LEU A 745 -14.82 11.83 -18.02
N ALA A 746 -15.43 11.60 -19.18
CA ALA A 746 -16.04 12.66 -20.00
C ALA A 746 -17.14 13.41 -19.25
N ARG A 747 -17.96 12.69 -18.48
CA ARG A 747 -19.03 13.25 -17.64
C ARG A 747 -18.52 14.03 -16.42
N THR A 748 -17.27 13.80 -16.00
CA THR A 748 -16.78 14.30 -14.72
C THR A 748 -15.55 15.20 -14.89
N THR A 749 -14.37 14.62 -15.01
CA THR A 749 -13.09 15.32 -14.94
C THR A 749 -12.58 15.80 -16.30
N HIS A 750 -13.16 15.31 -17.40
CA HIS A 750 -12.70 15.57 -18.77
C HIS A 750 -13.85 16.03 -19.69
N PRO A 751 -14.49 17.18 -19.43
CA PRO A 751 -15.72 17.59 -20.14
C PRO A 751 -15.57 17.75 -21.66
N ARG A 752 -14.33 17.96 -22.14
CA ARG A 752 -13.97 18.08 -23.56
C ARG A 752 -13.46 16.77 -24.18
N LEU A 753 -13.61 15.64 -23.48
CA LEU A 753 -13.34 14.32 -24.02
C LEU A 753 -14.48 13.88 -24.95
N ARG A 754 -14.12 13.36 -26.12
CA ARG A 754 -15.02 12.70 -27.07
C ARG A 754 -14.49 11.32 -27.43
N ILE A 755 -15.39 10.41 -27.73
CA ILE A 755 -15.09 8.99 -27.95
C ILE A 755 -15.61 8.61 -29.33
N LYS A 756 -14.76 8.02 -30.17
CA LYS A 756 -15.17 7.34 -31.41
C LYS A 756 -15.03 5.83 -31.19
N TRP A 757 -16.14 5.11 -31.23
CA TRP A 757 -16.17 3.66 -30.99
C TRP A 757 -16.26 2.89 -32.31
N PHE A 758 -15.18 2.19 -32.68
CA PHE A 758 -15.11 1.38 -33.89
C PHE A 758 -15.51 -0.06 -33.59
N THR A 759 -16.58 -0.54 -34.23
CA THR A 759 -17.08 -1.92 -34.04
C THR A 759 -17.45 -2.61 -35.34
N ARG A 760 -17.11 -3.90 -35.46
CA ARG A 760 -17.39 -4.74 -36.63
C ARG A 760 -18.78 -5.37 -36.63
N HIS A 761 -19.33 -5.60 -35.43
CA HIS A 761 -20.52 -6.40 -35.24
C HIS A 761 -21.39 -5.82 -34.11
N PRO A 762 -22.68 -6.17 -34.06
CA PRO A 762 -23.52 -5.93 -32.89
C PRO A 762 -22.94 -6.54 -31.63
N LEU A 763 -23.30 -5.98 -30.48
CA LEU A 763 -22.89 -6.50 -29.18
C LEU A 763 -23.44 -7.92 -28.99
N ARG A 764 -22.60 -8.80 -28.43
CA ARG A 764 -22.96 -10.18 -28.13
C ARG A 764 -22.95 -10.37 -26.63
N TYR A 765 -24.00 -10.97 -26.11
CA TYR A 765 -24.17 -11.21 -24.68
C TYR A 765 -24.02 -12.70 -24.39
N ALA A 766 -23.58 -13.04 -23.19
CA ALA A 766 -23.68 -14.40 -22.73
C ALA A 766 -25.09 -14.66 -22.19
N GLU A 767 -25.64 -15.83 -22.51
CA GLU A 767 -27.02 -16.18 -22.19
C GLU A 767 -27.02 -17.48 -21.38
N GLU A 768 -27.65 -17.48 -20.21
CA GLU A 768 -27.83 -18.70 -19.42
C GLU A 768 -28.88 -19.59 -20.12
N ARG A 769 -28.54 -20.88 -20.28
CA ARG A 769 -29.38 -21.94 -20.83
C ARG A 769 -29.39 -23.12 -19.86
N ASP A 770 -30.19 -24.15 -20.15
CA ASP A 770 -30.33 -25.34 -19.31
C ASP A 770 -28.97 -26.03 -19.03
N GLY A 771 -28.35 -25.68 -17.91
CA GLY A 771 -27.08 -26.23 -17.45
C GLY A 771 -25.80 -25.66 -18.09
N TRP A 772 -25.87 -24.70 -19.01
CA TRP A 772 -24.68 -24.10 -19.64
C TRP A 772 -24.90 -22.64 -20.05
N ILE A 773 -23.82 -21.96 -20.46
CA ILE A 773 -23.87 -20.54 -20.85
C ILE A 773 -23.49 -20.41 -22.32
N PHE A 774 -24.41 -19.92 -23.14
CA PHE A 774 -24.14 -19.59 -24.53
C PHE A 774 -23.20 -18.39 -24.60
N ARG A 775 -22.16 -18.49 -25.45
CA ARG A 775 -21.09 -17.48 -25.58
C ARG A 775 -20.37 -17.20 -24.25
N ASP A 776 -20.07 -18.24 -23.48
CA ASP A 776 -19.46 -18.12 -22.15
C ASP A 776 -18.11 -17.39 -22.16
N ASN A 777 -17.31 -17.52 -23.23
CA ASN A 777 -15.99 -16.88 -23.31
C ASN A 777 -16.00 -15.60 -24.17
N THR A 778 -16.97 -15.45 -25.06
CA THR A 778 -16.98 -14.36 -26.05
C THR A 778 -18.06 -13.29 -25.79
N GLY A 779 -19.10 -13.62 -25.02
CA GLY A 779 -20.21 -12.73 -24.72
C GLY A 779 -19.96 -11.78 -23.54
N LEU A 780 -20.61 -10.61 -23.57
CA LEU A 780 -20.66 -9.68 -22.44
C LEU A 780 -21.45 -10.28 -21.27
N LYS A 781 -20.97 -10.01 -20.04
CA LYS A 781 -21.56 -10.52 -18.78
C LYS A 781 -21.53 -9.49 -17.66
N GLY A 782 -22.28 -9.76 -16.60
CA GLY A 782 -22.31 -8.98 -15.36
C GLY A 782 -22.72 -7.53 -15.60
N ASP A 783 -22.23 -6.64 -14.73
CA ASP A 783 -22.59 -5.22 -14.76
C ASP A 783 -22.24 -4.51 -16.08
N VAL A 784 -21.22 -5.00 -16.78
CA VAL A 784 -20.82 -4.45 -18.09
C VAL A 784 -21.85 -4.77 -19.15
N ALA A 785 -22.41 -5.99 -19.14
CA ALA A 785 -23.52 -6.34 -20.02
C ALA A 785 -24.75 -5.49 -19.75
N VAL A 786 -25.12 -5.32 -18.47
CA VAL A 786 -26.25 -4.49 -18.06
C VAL A 786 -26.06 -3.04 -18.54
N TRP A 787 -24.88 -2.46 -18.28
CA TRP A 787 -24.56 -1.11 -18.74
C TRP A 787 -24.59 -0.99 -20.26
N ALA A 788 -24.06 -1.98 -20.99
CA ALA A 788 -24.07 -1.98 -22.44
C ALA A 788 -25.49 -2.04 -23.01
N ARG A 789 -26.37 -2.90 -22.46
CA ARG A 789 -27.78 -2.98 -22.89
C ARG A 789 -28.51 -1.67 -22.70
N ALA A 790 -28.25 -0.98 -21.59
CA ALA A 790 -28.90 0.28 -21.27
C ALA A 790 -28.41 1.46 -22.12
N ASN A 791 -27.22 1.38 -22.73
CA ASN A 791 -26.56 2.56 -23.30
C ASN A 791 -26.00 2.42 -24.73
N LEU A 792 -25.66 1.21 -25.18
CA LEU A 792 -24.88 0.98 -26.40
C LEU A 792 -25.61 0.17 -27.49
N GLU A 793 -26.79 -0.37 -27.18
CA GLU A 793 -27.65 -1.05 -28.17
C GLU A 793 -28.10 -0.06 -29.24
N GLU A 794 -28.36 -0.55 -30.45
CA GLU A 794 -28.64 0.30 -31.63
C GLU A 794 -29.85 1.20 -31.43
N ASP A 795 -30.91 0.67 -30.81
CA ASP A 795 -32.15 1.38 -30.48
C ASP A 795 -32.02 2.28 -29.25
N ARG A 796 -31.01 2.04 -28.41
CA ARG A 796 -30.81 2.76 -27.13
C ARG A 796 -29.81 3.91 -27.24
N LEU A 797 -28.71 3.71 -27.96
CA LEU A 797 -27.61 4.65 -28.03
C LEU A 797 -28.07 6.08 -28.40
N PRO A 798 -28.91 6.32 -29.41
CA PRO A 798 -29.34 7.68 -29.78
C PRO A 798 -30.08 8.44 -28.68
N THR A 799 -30.67 7.73 -27.71
CA THR A 799 -31.44 8.33 -26.60
C THR A 799 -30.68 8.29 -25.26
N SER A 800 -29.58 7.56 -25.19
CA SER A 800 -28.74 7.46 -23.99
C SER A 800 -27.88 8.71 -23.80
N ASP A 801 -27.62 9.10 -22.55
CA ASP A 801 -26.68 10.17 -22.20
C ASP A 801 -25.27 9.91 -22.77
N VAL A 802 -24.90 8.64 -22.98
CA VAL A 802 -23.62 8.24 -23.56
C VAL A 802 -23.41 8.84 -24.97
N SER A 803 -24.48 9.00 -25.76
CA SER A 803 -24.39 9.58 -27.12
C SER A 803 -23.88 11.01 -27.16
N ARG A 804 -23.95 11.75 -26.05
CA ARG A 804 -23.39 13.12 -25.96
C ARG A 804 -21.87 13.14 -26.05
N PHE A 805 -21.23 12.03 -25.68
CA PHE A 805 -19.78 11.91 -25.61
C PHE A 805 -19.22 10.88 -26.59
N LEU A 806 -20.05 9.92 -27.04
CA LEU A 806 -19.65 8.78 -27.84
C LEU A 806 -20.35 8.77 -29.20
N GLU A 807 -19.55 8.67 -30.25
CA GLU A 807 -19.98 8.41 -31.62
C GLU A 807 -19.63 6.97 -32.00
N LYS A 808 -20.62 6.20 -32.44
CA LYS A 808 -20.42 4.82 -32.93
C LYS A 808 -20.05 4.87 -34.41
N VAL A 809 -18.93 4.23 -34.75
CA VAL A 809 -18.40 4.11 -36.12
C VAL A 809 -18.46 2.63 -36.54
N PRO A 810 -19.50 2.19 -37.26
CA PRO A 810 -19.60 0.81 -37.72
C PRO A 810 -18.58 0.51 -38.83
N THR A 811 -18.04 -0.70 -38.83
CA THR A 811 -17.12 -1.17 -39.87
C THR A 811 -17.35 -2.66 -40.19
N THR A 812 -16.72 -3.18 -41.24
CA THR A 812 -16.59 -4.62 -41.51
C THR A 812 -15.12 -5.00 -41.65
N ARG A 813 -14.81 -6.29 -41.80
CA ARG A 813 -13.43 -6.75 -41.94
C ARG A 813 -12.79 -6.25 -43.25
N GLU A 814 -13.58 -6.10 -44.30
CA GLU A 814 -13.14 -5.68 -45.63
C GLU A 814 -12.91 -4.17 -45.69
N ARG A 815 -13.68 -3.39 -44.94
CA ARG A 815 -13.66 -1.91 -44.97
C ARG A 815 -12.92 -1.24 -43.82
N GLU A 816 -12.41 -2.00 -42.85
CA GLU A 816 -11.83 -1.42 -41.62
C GLU A 816 -10.67 -0.48 -41.86
N LEU A 817 -9.78 -0.80 -42.81
CA LEU A 817 -8.65 0.07 -43.12
C LEU A 817 -9.12 1.40 -43.74
N ASP A 818 -10.17 1.36 -44.56
CA ASP A 818 -10.72 2.58 -45.18
C ASP A 818 -11.42 3.45 -44.12
N VAL A 819 -12.24 2.83 -43.26
CA VAL A 819 -12.90 3.51 -42.13
C VAL A 819 -11.87 4.10 -41.16
N TYR A 820 -10.78 3.38 -40.88
CA TYR A 820 -9.70 3.88 -40.03
C TYR A 820 -8.98 5.06 -40.67
N ARG A 821 -8.70 5.02 -41.98
CA ARG A 821 -8.09 6.15 -42.71
C ARG A 821 -8.97 7.39 -42.69
N GLU A 822 -10.29 7.20 -42.74
CA GLU A 822 -11.26 8.30 -42.70
C GLU A 822 -11.36 8.94 -41.31
N HIS A 823 -11.47 8.13 -40.24
CA HIS A 823 -11.85 8.66 -38.92
C HIS A 823 -10.72 8.75 -37.88
N LEU A 824 -9.67 7.92 -37.96
CA LEU A 824 -8.55 8.00 -37.00
C LEU A 824 -7.75 9.30 -37.06
N PRO A 825 -7.61 10.01 -38.20
CA PRO A 825 -6.93 11.31 -38.22
C PRO A 825 -7.57 12.37 -37.33
N ALA A 826 -8.88 12.25 -37.04
CA ALA A 826 -9.59 13.13 -36.11
C ALA A 826 -9.39 12.75 -34.63
N CYS A 827 -8.76 11.60 -34.37
CA CYS A 827 -8.49 11.13 -33.01
C CYS A 827 -7.12 11.64 -32.55
N THR A 828 -7.07 12.15 -31.33
CA THR A 828 -5.83 12.50 -30.64
C THR A 828 -5.14 11.27 -30.03
N HIS A 829 -5.93 10.27 -29.65
CA HIS A 829 -5.44 9.02 -29.06
C HIS A 829 -6.22 7.82 -29.60
N VAL A 830 -5.64 6.63 -29.48
CA VAL A 830 -6.26 5.37 -29.87
C VAL A 830 -6.05 4.28 -28.83
N ILE A 831 -7.06 3.44 -28.63
CA ILE A 831 -7.04 2.25 -27.77
C ILE A 831 -7.51 1.05 -28.58
N GLN A 832 -6.66 0.03 -28.70
CA GLN A 832 -7.01 -1.24 -29.33
C GLN A 832 -7.44 -2.27 -28.27
N ALA A 833 -8.72 -2.64 -28.25
CA ALA A 833 -9.31 -3.61 -27.33
C ALA A 833 -9.77 -4.88 -28.08
N ILE A 834 -8.87 -5.41 -28.91
CA ILE A 834 -9.14 -6.44 -29.91
C ILE A 834 -8.72 -7.86 -29.51
N GLY A 835 -8.20 -8.05 -28.29
CA GLY A 835 -7.85 -9.36 -27.76
C GLY A 835 -6.49 -9.38 -27.09
N PHE A 836 -6.01 -10.60 -26.85
CA PHE A 836 -4.71 -10.88 -26.25
C PHE A 836 -3.94 -11.86 -27.14
N GLN A 837 -2.63 -11.67 -27.22
CA GLN A 837 -1.71 -12.58 -27.90
C GLN A 837 -0.78 -13.25 -26.87
N PRO A 838 -0.42 -14.52 -27.06
CA PRO A 838 0.60 -15.18 -26.24
C PRO A 838 1.89 -14.35 -26.18
N ASN A 839 2.52 -14.30 -25.00
CA ASN A 839 3.88 -13.77 -24.89
C ASN A 839 4.86 -14.67 -25.67
N ALA A 840 5.99 -14.09 -26.08
CA ALA A 840 7.02 -14.82 -26.82
C ALA A 840 7.47 -16.08 -26.05
N LEU A 841 7.64 -17.17 -26.78
CA LEU A 841 8.23 -18.40 -26.25
C LEU A 841 9.74 -18.20 -26.01
N PRO A 842 10.33 -18.91 -25.03
CA PRO A 842 11.78 -19.06 -24.98
C PRO A 842 12.29 -19.70 -26.28
N VAL A 843 13.58 -19.51 -26.59
CA VAL A 843 14.20 -20.23 -27.71
C VAL A 843 14.16 -21.72 -27.41
N LEU A 844 13.37 -22.47 -28.19
CA LEU A 844 13.27 -23.92 -28.06
C LEU A 844 14.22 -24.58 -29.06
N GLU A 845 14.97 -25.58 -28.60
CA GLU A 845 15.89 -26.35 -29.41
C GLU A 845 15.72 -27.85 -29.20
N ARG A 846 16.08 -28.64 -30.22
CA ARG A 846 16.22 -30.09 -30.13
C ARG A 846 17.55 -30.45 -30.78
N GLU A 847 18.47 -31.04 -30.01
CA GLU A 847 19.78 -31.47 -30.51
C GLU A 847 20.59 -30.33 -31.18
N GLY A 848 20.46 -29.10 -30.66
CA GLY A 848 21.16 -27.90 -31.16
C GLY A 848 20.52 -27.23 -32.38
N GLN A 849 19.37 -27.72 -32.86
CA GLN A 849 18.58 -27.06 -33.90
C GLN A 849 17.35 -26.39 -33.32
N LYS A 850 16.98 -25.22 -33.86
CA LYS A 850 15.78 -24.49 -33.45
C LYS A 850 14.52 -25.33 -33.69
N LEU A 851 13.71 -25.48 -32.65
CA LEU A 851 12.48 -26.24 -32.66
C LEU A 851 11.28 -25.30 -32.79
N SER A 852 10.58 -25.39 -33.92
CA SER A 852 9.28 -24.76 -34.14
C SER A 852 8.18 -25.66 -33.58
N VAL A 853 7.20 -25.08 -32.88
CA VAL A 853 6.17 -25.84 -32.17
C VAL A 853 4.77 -25.27 -32.38
N LYS A 854 3.78 -26.16 -32.35
CA LYS A 854 2.34 -25.85 -32.37
C LYS A 854 1.68 -26.41 -31.11
N TYR A 855 0.79 -25.64 -30.50
CA TYR A 855 0.08 -26.07 -29.29
C TYR A 855 -1.16 -26.92 -29.61
N ASN A 856 -1.30 -28.06 -28.93
CA ASN A 856 -2.49 -28.89 -28.98
C ASN A 856 -3.44 -28.54 -27.82
N HIS A 857 -4.53 -27.86 -28.15
CA HIS A 857 -5.51 -27.37 -27.18
C HIS A 857 -6.27 -28.45 -26.41
N SER A 858 -6.27 -29.71 -26.88
CA SER A 858 -6.98 -30.81 -26.20
C SER A 858 -6.11 -31.49 -25.16
N THR A 859 -4.83 -31.68 -25.46
CA THR A 859 -3.87 -32.43 -24.61
C THR A 859 -2.94 -31.54 -23.79
N GLY A 860 -2.82 -30.27 -24.19
CA GLY A 860 -1.92 -29.29 -23.58
C GLY A 860 -0.45 -29.50 -23.94
N ALA A 861 -0.15 -30.45 -24.83
CA ALA A 861 1.19 -30.71 -25.33
C ALA A 861 1.53 -29.82 -26.53
N PHE A 862 2.81 -29.61 -26.75
CA PHE A 862 3.31 -29.04 -27.99
C PHE A 862 3.64 -30.15 -29.01
N GLU A 863 3.43 -29.86 -30.29
CA GLU A 863 3.75 -30.71 -31.44
C GLU A 863 4.78 -30.00 -32.32
N ASP A 864 5.70 -30.75 -32.94
CA ASP A 864 6.61 -30.19 -33.94
C ASP A 864 5.92 -30.00 -35.30
N GLU A 865 6.65 -29.51 -36.30
CA GLU A 865 6.11 -29.21 -37.64
C GLU A 865 5.54 -30.46 -38.35
N GLN A 866 5.94 -31.65 -37.94
CA GLN A 866 5.44 -32.93 -38.47
C GLN A 866 4.20 -33.44 -37.71
N GLY A 867 3.69 -32.66 -36.74
CA GLY A 867 2.55 -33.03 -35.90
C GLY A 867 2.91 -34.06 -34.82
N LYS A 868 4.20 -34.32 -34.57
CA LYS A 868 4.62 -35.27 -33.55
C LYS A 868 4.75 -34.54 -32.21
N ARG A 869 4.18 -35.13 -31.15
CA ARG A 869 4.26 -34.59 -29.79
C ARG A 869 5.71 -34.40 -29.36
N VAL A 870 6.04 -33.20 -28.92
CA VAL A 870 7.32 -32.86 -28.30
C VAL A 870 7.32 -33.40 -26.87
N LYS A 871 8.21 -34.35 -26.59
CA LYS A 871 8.25 -35.00 -25.27
C LYS A 871 8.55 -33.98 -24.17
N GLY A 872 7.80 -34.06 -23.08
CA GLY A 872 8.03 -33.24 -21.89
C GLY A 872 7.68 -31.76 -22.02
N LEU A 873 7.13 -31.28 -23.16
CA LEU A 873 6.83 -29.87 -23.38
C LEU A 873 5.33 -29.60 -23.39
N TYR A 874 4.88 -28.77 -22.46
CA TYR A 874 3.46 -28.49 -22.23
C TYR A 874 3.19 -27.00 -22.05
N GLY A 875 1.95 -26.60 -22.28
CA GLY A 875 1.50 -25.21 -22.14
C GLY A 875 0.17 -25.12 -21.43
N ALA A 876 0.00 -24.05 -20.64
CA ALA A 876 -1.28 -23.75 -20.00
C ALA A 876 -1.55 -22.26 -19.85
N GLY A 877 -2.83 -21.93 -19.65
CA GLY A 877 -3.29 -20.58 -19.33
C GLY A 877 -3.78 -19.79 -20.54
N ILE A 878 -3.89 -18.47 -20.41
CA ILE A 878 -4.45 -17.61 -21.47
C ILE A 878 -3.65 -17.65 -22.78
N ALA A 879 -2.35 -17.94 -22.71
CA ALA A 879 -1.51 -18.15 -23.88
C ALA A 879 -1.81 -19.48 -24.58
N TRP A 880 -2.19 -20.49 -23.80
CA TRP A 880 -2.35 -21.88 -24.22
C TRP A 880 -3.67 -22.45 -23.63
N PRO A 881 -4.83 -21.90 -24.05
CA PRO A 881 -6.10 -22.24 -23.45
C PRO A 881 -6.66 -23.55 -24.02
N GLU A 882 -7.54 -24.21 -23.28
CA GLU A 882 -8.35 -25.30 -23.81
C GLU A 882 -9.30 -24.78 -24.91
N ARG A 883 -9.45 -25.55 -25.98
CA ARG A 883 -10.44 -25.30 -27.02
C ARG A 883 -11.69 -26.11 -26.70
N VAL A 884 -12.81 -25.43 -26.49
CA VAL A 884 -14.11 -26.02 -26.16
C VAL A 884 -15.08 -25.79 -27.30
N VAL A 885 -15.99 -26.74 -27.51
CA VAL A 885 -17.09 -26.63 -28.47
C VAL A 885 -18.37 -26.65 -27.67
N ASP A 886 -19.21 -25.62 -27.86
CA ASP A 886 -20.51 -25.55 -27.18
C ASP A 886 -21.54 -26.50 -27.85
N PRO A 887 -22.70 -26.77 -27.21
CA PRO A 887 -23.74 -27.63 -27.77
C PRO A 887 -24.30 -27.19 -29.13
N GLU A 888 -24.08 -25.94 -29.56
CA GLU A 888 -24.47 -25.45 -30.89
C GLU A 888 -23.34 -25.58 -31.94
N GLY A 889 -22.21 -26.18 -31.57
CA GLY A 889 -21.05 -26.35 -32.45
C GLY A 889 -20.13 -25.14 -32.53
N ASN A 890 -20.35 -24.09 -31.74
CA ASN A 890 -19.45 -22.94 -31.73
C ASN A 890 -18.18 -23.27 -30.95
N THR A 891 -17.04 -22.93 -31.53
CA THR A 891 -15.74 -23.16 -30.91
C THR A 891 -15.27 -21.91 -30.15
N GLU A 892 -14.91 -22.07 -28.88
CA GLU A 892 -14.37 -21.02 -28.01
C GLU A 892 -13.08 -21.48 -27.30
N PHE A 893 -12.33 -20.53 -26.75
CA PHE A 893 -11.19 -20.82 -25.88
C PHE A 893 -11.57 -20.59 -24.43
N ALA A 894 -11.39 -21.60 -23.59
CA ALA A 894 -11.76 -21.57 -22.18
C ALA A 894 -10.72 -20.79 -21.36
N VAL A 895 -11.00 -19.52 -21.10
CA VAL A 895 -10.10 -18.61 -20.37
C VAL A 895 -10.73 -18.20 -19.04
N GLY A 896 -10.05 -18.50 -17.94
CA GLY A 896 -10.48 -18.15 -16.58
C GLY A 896 -9.86 -19.09 -15.54
N LEU A 897 -9.80 -18.64 -14.28
CA LEU A 897 -9.13 -19.38 -13.20
C LEU A 897 -9.64 -20.81 -13.06
N LEU A 898 -10.94 -20.99 -12.80
CA LEU A 898 -11.56 -22.32 -12.68
C LEU A 898 -11.41 -23.16 -13.95
N LYS A 899 -11.47 -22.53 -15.13
CA LYS A 899 -11.29 -23.21 -16.42
C LYS A 899 -9.88 -23.77 -16.56
N PHE A 900 -8.85 -22.99 -16.20
CA PHE A 900 -7.47 -23.47 -16.16
C PHE A 900 -7.31 -24.62 -15.17
N MET A 901 -7.93 -24.53 -13.99
CA MET A 901 -7.89 -25.61 -13.00
C MET A 901 -8.52 -26.91 -13.52
N ASN A 902 -9.73 -26.82 -14.09
CA ASN A 902 -10.45 -27.98 -14.64
C ASN A 902 -9.69 -28.61 -15.80
N TYR A 903 -9.12 -27.78 -16.69
CA TYR A 903 -8.30 -28.25 -17.79
C TYR A 903 -7.06 -28.99 -17.28
N LEU A 904 -6.29 -28.37 -16.39
CA LEU A 904 -5.06 -28.93 -15.84
C LEU A 904 -5.31 -30.23 -15.07
N LYS A 905 -6.39 -30.31 -14.29
CA LYS A 905 -6.80 -31.55 -13.62
C LYS A 905 -6.96 -32.73 -14.58
N ARG A 906 -7.43 -32.46 -15.80
CA ARG A 906 -7.66 -33.48 -16.80
C ARG A 906 -6.37 -33.89 -17.52
N VAL A 907 -5.52 -32.93 -17.87
CA VAL A 907 -4.36 -33.18 -18.74
C VAL A 907 -3.05 -33.47 -17.99
N VAL A 908 -2.84 -32.90 -16.80
CA VAL A 908 -1.61 -33.08 -16.00
C VAL A 908 -1.33 -34.54 -15.61
N PRO A 909 -2.33 -35.40 -15.31
CA PRO A 909 -2.09 -36.83 -15.10
C PRO A 909 -1.41 -37.50 -16.31
N GLU A 910 -1.82 -37.16 -17.54
CA GLU A 910 -1.20 -37.70 -18.76
C GLU A 910 0.20 -37.14 -19.02
N TRP A 911 0.47 -35.91 -18.58
CA TRP A 911 1.81 -35.31 -18.63
C TRP A 911 2.76 -36.03 -17.68
N SER A 912 2.23 -36.52 -16.56
CA SER A 912 2.98 -37.14 -15.47
C SER A 912 3.24 -38.63 -15.68
N ALA A 913 2.44 -39.29 -16.52
CA ALA A 913 2.53 -40.73 -16.83
C ALA A 913 3.57 -41.08 -17.92
N ASN A 914 4.10 -40.10 -18.66
CA ASN A 914 5.00 -40.26 -19.82
C ASN A 914 6.39 -39.63 -19.59
#